data_AF-F9TBD6-F1
#
_entry.id   AF-F9TBD6-F1
#
_cell.length_a   1.000
_cell.length_b   1.000
_cell.length_c   1.000
_cell.angle_alpha   90.00
_cell.angle_beta   90.00
_cell.angle_gamma   90.00
#
_symmetry.space_group_name_H-M   'P 1'
#
loop_
_entity.id
_entity.type
_entity.pdbx_description
1 polymer ?
#
loop_
_entity_poly.entity_id
_entity_poly.type
_entity_poly.pdbx_seq_one_letter_code
_entity_poly.pdbx_strand_id
1 'polypeptide(L)'
;MKRSFSSVLLSTILLLHGCGGEGGSEPQSVTDIDNISSPIAVENFAQLSLQDGASHEVSLKNSVSDPAGLPLSLESVTSLSSDCEDPKFDSQAMSFQVDKSTPETCLYQYVVQNHSDTPQFDKTVSSRSYVLLSETMTSSVIPPLSEVAQVNDSLSISLEEKLATSFPANYGLDEQIVVLGDGSASADVSTNTIQFQAGSEVGVSRLIYSMTSVEGNNVKVGYIDIAVSERLDGMPTAENFSGPEDLLPESTITIDVAEHIQDPDGDILQLTEVYSYNAQVFVADENDPSNTRFTFSAKTPGSYDVSYYVTDHNGGFAVATVRLTVAELAKPWQDIVLANSQRYTAPWEEQSADVSQLYYQGIETEAINGTDYDITLFDHNTASSLCLSRGMVLPTSEQMEALFTAKPDIASSDHWPVVARYWTSSSQAASSYQAIDMSTGVLTASSSITPLIATCVYPGDLSAQVIKDKAYITHHGEGDFDQVQAKVVGKDGAPLINQQVYAYADSRALHFDHQGSLTDASGLATFNVSSGTKGPFNVFVNYYSQTLETVANFIDDTLTEIMVSGQQTLYQGGSASLQAIGSYQSGYSEDITNQSNWQSSESSTVTVNQQGEINALKVGMAAVSASLSGAHSNGLLITVKPLLTALVVEPDSLEIKVGASKQLVATAHYSDGSSKLVTNSTDWSSTDSNKAYVDSNGVVKGKAAGTVTIHASFKDGEVTQTATVYPVNVFTNQLRISPTSASVLPGERQYFKLEYLDDDHNWVGVTSSGTWSNSGATYSKNKGEVIGFGNGDGTVTAKYNGLSVSASMVSSGIPPLHGPATWKKADEVCKDYNGYYGPYSGNKSPTGLTHGGKVVHNHENKHLWTNYYVTGTNNGVTYIEKNGKWVKGPNYDKSTKLYFHCFGEDTESGV
;
A
#
# COMPACT_ATOMS: atom_id res chain seq x y z
N MET A 1 -24.39 -70.08 67.55
CA MET A 1 -24.58 -71.16 68.56
C MET A 1 -23.42 -71.11 69.54
N LYS A 2 -23.67 -71.24 70.84
CA LYS A 2 -22.72 -71.07 71.96
C LYS A 2 -21.57 -72.10 71.98
N ARG A 3 -20.38 -71.66 72.44
CA ARG A 3 -19.48 -72.21 73.51
C ARG A 3 -18.00 -71.95 73.14
N SER A 4 -17.23 -71.12 73.88
CA SER A 4 -16.69 -71.24 75.25
C SER A 4 -15.32 -71.93 75.32
N PHE A 5 -14.27 -71.12 75.58
CA PHE A 5 -13.09 -71.30 76.45
C PHE A 5 -12.42 -72.68 76.57
N SER A 6 -11.08 -72.74 76.39
CA SER A 6 -10.14 -72.84 77.53
C SER A 6 -8.67 -72.88 77.09
N SER A 7 -7.87 -72.06 77.75
CA SER A 7 -6.40 -72.06 77.81
C SER A 7 -5.85 -73.28 78.56
N VAL A 8 -4.66 -73.77 78.19
CA VAL A 8 -3.74 -74.45 79.11
C VAL A 8 -2.29 -74.04 78.81
N LEU A 9 -1.62 -73.62 79.88
CA LEU A 9 -0.23 -73.17 80.05
C LEU A 9 0.75 -74.35 80.28
N LEU A 10 2.05 -74.00 80.32
CA LEU A 10 3.23 -74.70 80.91
C LEU A 10 3.95 -75.69 79.98
N SER A 11 5.10 -75.34 79.39
CA SER A 11 6.47 -75.12 79.97
C SER A 11 7.15 -76.39 80.47
N THR A 12 8.32 -76.70 79.90
CA THR A 12 9.57 -77.23 80.50
C THR A 12 10.34 -78.10 79.47
N ILE A 13 11.66 -78.29 79.47
CA ILE A 13 12.89 -77.57 79.87
C ILE A 13 14.06 -78.53 79.55
N LEU A 14 15.27 -77.98 79.33
CA LEU A 14 16.63 -78.58 79.48
C LEU A 14 17.18 -79.67 78.52
N LEU A 15 18.30 -79.27 77.87
CA LEU A 15 19.67 -79.83 77.91
C LEU A 15 20.15 -80.98 77.00
N LEU A 16 21.03 -80.57 76.07
CA LEU A 16 22.48 -80.88 75.95
C LEU A 16 22.99 -82.33 76.05
N HIS A 17 23.91 -82.66 75.12
CA HIS A 17 25.19 -83.42 75.15
C HIS A 17 25.38 -84.01 73.73
N GLY A 18 26.50 -83.93 73.00
CA GLY A 18 27.92 -83.72 73.31
C GLY A 18 28.73 -84.93 72.83
N CYS A 19 29.63 -84.75 71.84
CA CYS A 19 30.85 -85.53 71.43
C CYS A 19 31.03 -85.38 69.90
N GLY A 20 32.18 -85.10 69.29
CA GLY A 20 33.60 -85.26 69.65
C GLY A 20 34.24 -86.35 68.76
N GLY A 21 35.20 -86.01 67.88
CA GLY A 21 36.10 -87.01 67.25
C GLY A 21 36.73 -86.66 65.89
N GLU A 22 38.07 -86.57 65.89
CA GLU A 22 39.05 -86.32 64.81
C GLU A 22 39.05 -87.26 63.59
N GLY A 23 39.39 -86.68 62.42
CA GLY A 23 40.54 -87.08 61.58
C GLY A 23 40.47 -88.35 60.71
N GLY A 24 40.41 -88.18 59.38
CA GLY A 24 40.80 -89.22 58.42
C GLY A 24 40.35 -88.94 56.98
N SER A 25 41.30 -88.69 56.08
CA SER A 25 41.08 -88.59 54.63
C SER A 25 41.32 -89.94 53.95
N GLU A 26 40.33 -90.47 53.23
CA GLU A 26 40.44 -90.99 51.85
C GLU A 26 39.04 -91.36 51.30
N PRO A 27 38.86 -91.42 49.97
CA PRO A 27 37.63 -90.99 49.30
C PRO A 27 36.75 -92.16 48.88
N GLN A 28 35.41 -92.03 48.91
CA GLN A 28 34.51 -92.66 47.94
C GLN A 28 33.18 -91.92 47.81
N SER A 29 32.81 -91.71 46.55
CA SER A 29 31.56 -91.21 46.01
C SER A 29 30.34 -92.04 46.40
N VAL A 30 29.29 -91.38 46.90
CA VAL A 30 27.89 -91.83 46.78
C VAL A 30 26.99 -90.60 46.63
N THR A 31 26.50 -90.39 45.41
CA THR A 31 25.27 -89.68 44.96
C THR A 31 24.64 -88.67 45.93
N ASP A 32 24.88 -87.38 45.68
CA ASP A 32 24.03 -86.31 46.21
C ASP A 32 22.72 -86.29 45.40
N ILE A 33 21.61 -86.24 46.13
CA ILE A 33 20.24 -86.21 45.60
C ILE A 33 20.03 -84.79 45.05
N ASP A 34 19.61 -84.66 43.79
CA ASP A 34 19.45 -83.38 43.07
C ASP A 34 18.76 -82.29 43.91
N ASN A 35 19.55 -81.32 44.36
CA ASN A 35 19.04 -80.14 45.07
C ASN A 35 18.72 -79.05 44.03
N ILE A 36 17.57 -79.18 43.36
CA ILE A 36 17.09 -78.22 42.35
C ILE A 36 16.70 -76.91 43.03
N SER A 37 17.29 -75.81 42.57
CA SER A 37 16.98 -74.46 43.04
C SER A 37 15.63 -73.99 42.49
N SER A 38 14.95 -73.11 43.22
CA SER A 38 13.74 -72.48 42.69
C SER A 38 14.07 -71.63 41.46
N PRO A 39 13.15 -71.54 40.48
CA PRO A 39 13.28 -70.58 39.41
C PRO A 39 13.31 -69.16 39.97
N ILE A 40 13.95 -68.26 39.25
CA ILE A 40 13.96 -66.82 39.53
C ILE A 40 12.79 -66.21 38.76
N ALA A 41 11.89 -65.54 39.48
CA ALA A 41 10.92 -64.62 38.88
C ALA A 41 11.10 -63.25 39.53
N VAL A 42 11.21 -62.21 38.71
CA VAL A 42 11.32 -60.82 39.16
C VAL A 42 10.05 -60.07 38.83
N GLU A 43 9.80 -58.91 39.44
CA GLU A 43 8.62 -58.15 39.05
C GLU A 43 8.72 -57.75 37.57
N ASN A 44 7.59 -57.79 36.88
CA ASN A 44 7.48 -57.47 35.47
C ASN A 44 6.74 -56.14 35.35
N PHE A 45 7.20 -55.30 34.44
CA PHE A 45 6.46 -54.14 34.00
C PHE A 45 6.13 -54.28 32.54
N ALA A 46 4.87 -54.02 32.20
CA ALA A 46 4.43 -53.91 30.83
C ALA A 46 3.59 -52.65 30.67
N GLN A 47 3.79 -51.96 29.55
CA GLN A 47 2.90 -50.90 29.13
C GLN A 47 2.20 -51.35 27.85
N LEU A 48 0.89 -51.19 27.79
CA LEU A 48 0.05 -51.59 26.68
C LEU A 48 -0.65 -50.36 26.09
N SER A 49 -0.62 -50.26 24.77
CA SER A 49 -1.34 -49.22 24.04
C SER A 49 -2.79 -49.64 23.80
N LEU A 50 -3.74 -48.72 24.02
CA LEU A 50 -5.17 -48.93 23.77
C LEU A 50 -5.61 -48.54 22.35
N GLN A 51 -4.67 -48.23 21.45
CA GLN A 51 -5.00 -47.90 20.07
C GLN A 51 -5.50 -49.11 19.28
N ASP A 52 -6.38 -48.87 18.31
CA ASP A 52 -6.94 -49.92 17.45
C ASP A 52 -5.83 -50.72 16.73
N GLY A 53 -5.78 -52.03 16.99
CA GLY A 53 -4.79 -52.95 16.39
C GLY A 53 -3.51 -53.14 17.21
N ALA A 54 -3.37 -52.49 18.36
CA ALA A 54 -2.28 -52.74 19.30
C ALA A 54 -2.38 -54.14 19.94
N SER A 55 -1.23 -54.75 20.22
CA SER A 55 -1.17 -56.00 20.97
C SER A 55 -1.38 -55.72 22.46
N HIS A 56 -2.28 -56.48 23.10
CA HIS A 56 -2.48 -56.46 24.55
C HIS A 56 -1.81 -57.65 25.25
N GLU A 57 -0.76 -58.20 24.64
CA GLU A 57 0.05 -59.28 25.19
C GLU A 57 1.15 -58.76 26.12
N VAL A 58 1.26 -59.35 27.30
CA VAL A 58 2.34 -59.13 28.26
C VAL A 58 3.27 -60.33 28.23
N SER A 59 4.53 -60.12 27.86
CA SER A 59 5.57 -61.15 27.89
C SER A 59 6.33 -61.14 29.21
N LEU A 60 6.44 -62.32 29.84
CA LEU A 60 7.19 -62.57 31.06
C LEU A 60 8.55 -63.25 30.79
N LYS A 61 8.88 -63.56 29.53
CA LYS A 61 10.12 -64.30 29.16
C LYS A 61 11.39 -63.68 29.74
N ASN A 62 11.45 -62.36 29.80
CA ASN A 62 12.60 -61.62 30.32
C ASN A 62 12.56 -61.42 31.84
N SER A 63 11.44 -61.74 32.49
CA SER A 63 11.23 -61.60 33.93
C SER A 63 11.39 -62.93 34.69
N VAL A 64 11.66 -64.03 33.98
CA VAL A 64 11.81 -65.37 34.56
C VAL A 64 13.07 -66.05 34.03
N SER A 65 13.75 -66.79 34.89
CA SER A 65 14.90 -67.62 34.50
C SER A 65 15.08 -68.78 35.48
N ASP A 66 15.75 -69.84 35.05
CA ASP A 66 16.14 -70.93 35.94
C ASP A 66 17.65 -70.90 36.17
N PRO A 67 18.15 -70.92 37.41
CA PRO A 67 19.58 -70.92 37.71
C PRO A 67 20.37 -72.08 37.07
N ALA A 68 19.71 -73.20 36.79
CA ALA A 68 20.29 -74.38 36.15
C ALA A 68 19.90 -74.52 34.67
N GLY A 69 19.18 -73.55 34.10
CA GLY A 69 18.71 -73.57 32.72
C GLY A 69 17.61 -74.59 32.44
N LEU A 70 16.87 -75.02 33.47
CA LEU A 70 15.73 -75.94 33.30
C LEU A 70 14.59 -75.27 32.50
N PRO A 71 13.80 -76.05 31.74
CA PRO A 71 12.59 -75.54 31.10
C PRO A 71 11.60 -74.97 32.13
N LEU A 72 10.91 -73.89 31.75
CA LEU A 72 9.97 -73.19 32.63
C LEU A 72 8.55 -73.21 32.04
N SER A 73 7.54 -73.16 32.92
CA SER A 73 6.14 -72.88 32.54
C SER A 73 5.52 -71.79 33.40
N LEU A 74 4.58 -71.06 32.80
CA LEU A 74 3.67 -70.18 33.53
C LEU A 74 2.47 -71.01 34.00
N GLU A 75 2.24 -71.06 35.31
CA GLU A 75 1.21 -71.90 35.97
C GLU A 75 -0.08 -71.13 36.26
N SER A 76 0.02 -69.85 36.60
CA SER A 76 -1.15 -68.99 36.81
C SER A 76 -0.81 -67.52 36.69
N VAL A 77 -1.81 -66.71 36.34
CA VAL A 77 -1.80 -65.24 36.45
C VAL A 77 -3.14 -64.82 37.07
N THR A 78 -3.08 -64.07 38.16
CA THR A 78 -4.25 -63.68 38.96
C THR A 78 -4.22 -62.17 39.22
N SER A 79 -5.36 -61.49 39.07
CA SER A 79 -5.48 -60.06 39.31
C SER A 79 -5.48 -59.75 40.80
N LEU A 80 -4.69 -58.75 41.20
CA LEU A 80 -4.69 -58.14 42.52
C LEU A 80 -5.39 -56.77 42.53
N SER A 81 -5.70 -56.20 41.35
CA SER A 81 -6.47 -54.97 41.21
C SER A 81 -7.98 -55.28 41.10
N SER A 82 -8.82 -54.55 41.83
CA SER A 82 -10.29 -54.73 41.82
C SER A 82 -10.92 -54.53 40.44
N ASP A 83 -10.33 -53.66 39.63
CA ASP A 83 -10.88 -53.22 38.34
C ASP A 83 -10.30 -54.00 37.14
N CYS A 84 -9.55 -55.08 37.41
CA CYS A 84 -8.95 -55.95 36.40
C CYS A 84 -9.37 -57.41 36.62
N GLU A 85 -9.72 -58.11 35.54
CA GLU A 85 -10.08 -59.53 35.55
C GLU A 85 -8.84 -60.43 35.43
N ASP A 86 -8.94 -61.69 35.86
CA ASP A 86 -7.87 -62.68 35.65
C ASP A 86 -7.61 -62.90 34.14
N PRO A 87 -6.38 -62.69 33.64
CA PRO A 87 -6.10 -62.72 32.22
C PRO A 87 -5.97 -64.15 31.68
N LYS A 88 -6.16 -64.31 30.37
CA LYS A 88 -5.80 -65.56 29.69
C LYS A 88 -4.29 -65.60 29.51
N PHE A 89 -3.65 -66.71 29.83
CA PHE A 89 -2.19 -66.85 29.71
C PHE A 89 -1.79 -68.05 28.85
N ASP A 90 -0.62 -67.93 28.21
CA ASP A 90 0.05 -68.99 27.48
C ASP A 90 1.21 -69.53 28.32
N SER A 91 1.05 -70.78 28.77
CA SER A 91 2.00 -71.46 29.66
C SER A 91 3.40 -71.61 29.07
N GLN A 92 3.50 -71.83 27.75
CA GLN A 92 4.77 -72.11 27.06
C GLN A 92 5.40 -70.84 26.48
N ALA A 93 4.56 -69.90 26.02
CA ALA A 93 5.05 -68.61 25.54
C ALA A 93 5.47 -67.66 26.68
N MET A 94 5.19 -68.00 27.94
CA MET A 94 5.43 -67.15 29.11
C MET A 94 4.79 -65.78 28.93
N SER A 95 3.52 -65.75 28.53
CA SER A 95 2.80 -64.50 28.27
C SER A 95 1.36 -64.56 28.74
N PHE A 96 0.73 -63.39 28.90
CA PHE A 96 -0.70 -63.29 29.17
C PHE A 96 -1.34 -62.10 28.44
N GLN A 97 -2.63 -62.19 28.18
CA GLN A 97 -3.41 -61.22 27.43
C GLN A 97 -4.29 -60.40 28.37
N VAL A 98 -4.16 -59.08 28.32
CA VAL A 98 -4.97 -58.17 29.13
C VAL A 98 -6.15 -57.66 28.29
N ASP A 99 -7.37 -58.06 28.67
CA ASP A 99 -8.60 -57.68 27.98
C ASP A 99 -9.21 -56.43 28.63
N LYS A 100 -8.65 -55.26 28.32
CA LYS A 100 -9.08 -53.96 28.86
C LYS A 100 -8.96 -52.89 27.77
N SER A 101 -9.97 -52.02 27.67
CA SER A 101 -10.10 -51.00 26.61
C SER A 101 -10.09 -49.56 27.11
N THR A 102 -9.81 -49.35 28.39
CA THR A 102 -9.74 -48.02 29.02
C THR A 102 -8.40 -47.85 29.71
N PRO A 103 -7.84 -46.62 29.75
CA PRO A 103 -6.59 -46.37 30.47
C PRO A 103 -6.73 -46.74 31.95
N GLU A 104 -5.82 -47.56 32.47
CA GLU A 104 -5.89 -48.13 33.82
C GLU A 104 -4.52 -48.74 34.19
N THR A 105 -4.29 -48.98 35.49
CA THR A 105 -3.18 -49.82 35.96
C THR A 105 -3.71 -51.14 36.54
N CYS A 106 -3.24 -52.26 36.02
CA CYS A 106 -3.56 -53.60 36.52
C CYS A 106 -2.34 -54.23 37.19
N LEU A 107 -2.51 -54.70 38.42
CA LEU A 107 -1.51 -55.51 39.11
C LEU A 107 -1.92 -56.97 39.05
N TYR A 108 -1.04 -57.82 38.52
CA TYR A 108 -1.22 -59.26 38.47
C TYR A 108 -0.15 -59.96 39.32
N GLN A 109 -0.50 -61.06 39.96
CA GLN A 109 0.44 -62.03 40.50
C GLN A 109 0.54 -63.22 39.55
N TYR A 110 1.76 -63.56 39.15
CA TYR A 110 2.04 -64.69 38.29
C TYR A 110 2.89 -65.76 39.00
N VAL A 111 2.73 -67.02 38.63
CA VAL A 111 3.43 -68.16 39.22
C VAL A 111 4.14 -68.96 38.13
N VAL A 112 5.43 -69.21 38.32
CA VAL A 112 6.29 -69.94 37.38
C VAL A 112 6.83 -71.20 38.04
N GLN A 113 6.90 -72.28 37.27
CA GLN A 113 7.44 -73.57 37.68
C GLN A 113 8.62 -73.95 36.79
N ASN A 114 9.68 -74.52 37.38
CA ASN A 114 10.72 -75.21 36.60
C ASN A 114 10.39 -76.70 36.45
N HIS A 115 10.83 -77.30 35.34
CA HIS A 115 10.58 -78.70 35.01
C HIS A 115 11.88 -79.48 34.99
N SER A 116 12.11 -80.25 36.04
CA SER A 116 13.25 -81.15 36.14
C SER A 116 12.97 -82.53 35.54
N ASP A 117 14.01 -83.36 35.40
CA ASP A 117 13.86 -84.76 34.97
C ASP A 117 13.04 -85.61 35.96
N THR A 118 12.88 -85.16 37.21
CA THR A 118 12.05 -85.80 38.24
C THR A 118 11.03 -84.81 38.80
N PRO A 119 9.78 -84.81 38.31
CA PRO A 119 8.77 -83.77 38.62
C PRO A 119 8.44 -83.54 40.11
N GLN A 120 8.89 -84.43 41.01
CA GLN A 120 8.72 -84.26 42.47
C GLN A 120 9.67 -83.20 43.06
N PHE A 121 10.70 -82.80 42.32
CA PHE A 121 11.68 -81.81 42.75
C PHE A 121 11.45 -80.43 42.13
N ASP A 122 10.48 -80.30 41.23
CA ASP A 122 10.07 -79.04 40.65
C ASP A 122 9.72 -78.02 41.75
N LYS A 123 10.06 -76.78 41.49
CA LYS A 123 9.88 -75.65 42.39
C LYS A 123 9.06 -74.58 41.70
N THR A 124 8.21 -73.93 42.47
CA THR A 124 7.46 -72.76 42.02
C THR A 124 7.99 -71.50 42.68
N VAL A 125 7.88 -70.40 41.95
CA VAL A 125 8.11 -69.05 42.45
C VAL A 125 6.95 -68.18 41.98
N SER A 126 6.54 -67.22 42.79
CA SER A 126 5.57 -66.22 42.38
C SER A 126 6.20 -64.84 42.35
N SER A 127 5.79 -64.03 41.38
CA SER A 127 6.15 -62.61 41.31
C SER A 127 4.96 -61.82 40.77
N ARG A 128 5.12 -60.50 40.60
CA ARG A 128 4.05 -59.59 40.18
C ARG A 128 4.35 -58.99 38.82
N SER A 129 3.31 -58.76 38.03
CA SER A 129 3.36 -58.01 36.78
C SER A 129 2.46 -56.78 36.90
N TYR A 130 3.06 -55.60 36.75
CA TYR A 130 2.36 -54.33 36.69
C TYR A 130 2.14 -53.98 35.23
N VAL A 131 0.87 -53.86 34.87
CA VAL A 131 0.47 -53.58 33.50
C VAL A 131 -0.21 -52.23 33.45
N LEU A 132 0.39 -51.32 32.72
CA LEU A 132 -0.13 -49.97 32.51
C LEU A 132 -0.81 -49.90 31.14
N LEU A 133 -2.09 -49.55 31.11
CA LEU A 133 -2.83 -49.34 29.87
C LEU A 133 -2.99 -47.85 29.61
N SER A 134 -2.66 -47.39 28.40
CA SER A 134 -2.75 -45.98 28.00
C SER A 134 -2.96 -45.86 26.50
N GLU A 135 -3.54 -44.77 26.02
CA GLU A 135 -3.65 -44.49 24.57
C GLU A 135 -2.32 -44.08 23.94
N THR A 136 -1.37 -43.59 24.75
CA THR A 136 -0.01 -43.24 24.33
C THR A 136 1.04 -43.89 25.24
N MET A 137 2.22 -44.11 24.67
CA MET A 137 3.33 -44.84 25.31
C MET A 137 4.43 -43.93 25.89
N THR A 138 4.12 -42.65 26.20
CA THR A 138 5.14 -41.75 26.78
C THR A 138 5.52 -42.17 28.19
N SER A 139 6.80 -41.98 28.59
CA SER A 139 7.42 -42.41 29.86
C SER A 139 6.41 -42.57 31.00
N SER A 140 6.21 -43.80 31.42
CA SER A 140 5.09 -44.24 32.24
C SER A 140 5.37 -44.27 33.73
N VAL A 141 6.64 -44.12 34.15
CA VAL A 141 7.07 -44.31 35.53
C VAL A 141 7.46 -42.98 36.16
N ILE A 142 6.87 -42.68 37.32
CA ILE A 142 7.16 -41.52 38.15
C ILE A 142 8.35 -41.89 39.05
N PRO A 143 9.35 -40.99 39.24
CA PRO A 143 10.47 -41.26 40.14
C PRO A 143 9.97 -41.70 41.53
N PRO A 144 10.59 -42.73 42.13
CA PRO A 144 10.13 -43.24 43.41
C PRO A 144 10.35 -42.22 44.53
N LEU A 145 9.48 -42.28 45.52
CA LEU A 145 9.59 -41.49 46.74
C LEU A 145 9.91 -42.40 47.93
N SER A 146 10.57 -41.83 48.92
CA SER A 146 10.94 -42.51 50.17
C SER A 146 10.51 -41.66 51.36
N GLU A 147 9.81 -42.26 52.31
CA GLU A 147 9.37 -41.62 53.55
C GLU A 147 9.71 -42.45 54.77
N VAL A 148 9.68 -41.81 55.94
CA VAL A 148 9.84 -42.46 57.24
C VAL A 148 8.63 -42.17 58.12
N ALA A 149 8.16 -43.17 58.86
CA ALA A 149 7.06 -43.06 59.80
C ALA A 149 7.38 -43.79 61.11
N GLN A 150 6.68 -43.46 62.19
CA GLN A 150 6.63 -44.31 63.37
C GLN A 150 5.43 -45.26 63.31
N VAL A 151 5.48 -46.38 64.03
CA VAL A 151 4.33 -47.27 64.21
C VAL A 151 3.09 -46.49 64.67
N ASN A 152 1.96 -46.72 64.00
CA ASN A 152 0.69 -46.02 64.19
C ASN A 152 0.67 -44.51 63.85
N ASP A 153 1.74 -43.95 63.28
CA ASP A 153 1.70 -42.56 62.78
C ASP A 153 0.92 -42.44 61.47
N SER A 154 0.46 -41.21 61.19
CA SER A 154 -0.13 -40.86 59.91
C SER A 154 0.80 -39.91 59.14
N LEU A 155 1.02 -40.19 57.86
CA LEU A 155 1.74 -39.32 56.93
C LEU A 155 0.78 -38.74 55.89
N SER A 156 0.97 -37.46 55.59
CA SER A 156 0.30 -36.77 54.49
C SER A 156 1.34 -36.43 53.43
N ILE A 157 1.31 -37.14 52.31
CA ILE A 157 2.36 -37.09 51.28
C ILE A 157 1.82 -36.36 50.06
N SER A 158 2.21 -35.09 49.89
CA SER A 158 1.87 -34.31 48.68
C SER A 158 2.81 -34.70 47.54
N LEU A 159 2.25 -35.32 46.49
CA LEU A 159 3.04 -35.74 45.33
C LEU A 159 3.64 -34.54 44.59
N GLU A 160 2.91 -33.43 44.51
CA GLU A 160 3.39 -32.19 43.89
C GLU A 160 4.60 -31.60 44.62
N GLU A 161 4.56 -31.57 45.96
CA GLU A 161 5.67 -31.06 46.77
C GLU A 161 6.89 -31.98 46.69
N LYS A 162 6.68 -33.30 46.80
CA LYS A 162 7.75 -34.29 46.88
C LYS A 162 8.44 -34.55 45.56
N LEU A 163 7.69 -34.59 44.44
CA LEU A 163 8.27 -34.78 43.10
C LEU A 163 8.79 -33.47 42.50
N ALA A 164 8.31 -32.31 42.97
CA ALA A 164 8.72 -31.00 42.49
C ALA A 164 8.72 -30.92 40.95
N THR A 165 9.87 -30.69 40.31
CA THR A 165 9.98 -30.60 38.84
C THR A 165 9.71 -31.91 38.11
N SER A 166 9.75 -33.04 38.82
CA SER A 166 9.43 -34.36 38.29
C SER A 166 7.94 -34.69 38.40
N PHE A 167 7.13 -33.80 38.98
CA PHE A 167 5.68 -33.97 39.02
C PHE A 167 5.10 -33.88 37.59
N PRO A 168 4.33 -34.87 37.12
CA PRO A 168 3.77 -34.85 35.78
C PRO A 168 2.65 -33.81 35.67
N ALA A 169 2.94 -32.68 35.04
CA ALA A 169 1.93 -31.64 34.79
C ALA A 169 0.74 -32.18 33.99
N ASN A 170 -0.47 -31.75 34.34
CA ASN A 170 -1.74 -32.19 33.75
C ASN A 170 -2.11 -33.67 34.01
N TYR A 171 -1.64 -34.23 35.13
CA TYR A 171 -2.09 -35.52 35.66
C TYR A 171 -2.74 -35.33 37.03
N GLY A 172 -3.75 -36.15 37.33
CA GLY A 172 -4.40 -36.24 38.63
C GLY A 172 -4.19 -37.64 39.24
N LEU A 173 -4.02 -37.70 40.56
CA LEU A 173 -3.91 -38.96 41.31
C LEU A 173 -5.21 -39.78 41.19
N ASP A 174 -5.08 -41.08 40.95
CA ASP A 174 -6.21 -42.01 40.93
C ASP A 174 -6.62 -42.41 42.36
N GLU A 175 -7.89 -42.80 42.55
CA GLU A 175 -8.44 -43.09 43.89
C GLU A 175 -7.81 -44.34 44.54
N GLN A 176 -7.40 -45.32 43.73
CA GLN A 176 -6.91 -46.61 44.22
C GLN A 176 -5.42 -46.54 44.56
N ILE A 177 -5.08 -46.90 45.81
CA ILE A 177 -3.70 -47.10 46.27
C ILE A 177 -3.53 -48.56 46.68
N VAL A 178 -2.53 -49.23 46.12
CA VAL A 178 -2.16 -50.59 46.54
C VAL A 178 -1.14 -50.48 47.66
N VAL A 179 -1.43 -51.09 48.81
CA VAL A 179 -0.53 -51.14 49.96
C VAL A 179 0.07 -52.53 50.09
N LEU A 180 1.40 -52.60 50.13
CA LEU A 180 2.17 -53.81 50.38
C LEU A 180 2.93 -53.62 51.70
N GLY A 181 2.70 -54.48 52.69
CA GLY A 181 3.22 -54.30 54.06
C GLY A 181 2.10 -53.96 55.05
N ASP A 182 2.47 -53.53 56.26
CA ASP A 182 1.50 -53.21 57.32
C ASP A 182 1.02 -51.74 57.23
N GLY A 183 -0.27 -51.51 57.48
CA GLY A 183 -0.90 -50.19 57.39
C GLY A 183 -1.99 -50.05 56.32
N SER A 184 -2.39 -48.81 56.05
CA SER A 184 -3.44 -48.49 55.07
C SER A 184 -3.21 -47.14 54.41
N ALA A 185 -3.68 -46.95 53.17
CA ALA A 185 -3.55 -45.71 52.44
C ALA A 185 -4.85 -45.30 51.76
N SER A 186 -5.03 -44.00 51.55
CA SER A 186 -6.13 -43.43 50.76
C SER A 186 -5.64 -42.22 49.97
N ALA A 187 -6.13 -42.06 48.74
CA ALA A 187 -5.85 -40.92 47.90
C ALA A 187 -6.81 -39.74 48.17
N ASP A 188 -6.27 -38.52 48.24
CA ASP A 188 -7.00 -37.28 48.02
C ASP A 188 -6.68 -36.76 46.62
N VAL A 189 -7.54 -37.15 45.67
CA VAL A 189 -7.39 -36.82 44.24
C VAL A 189 -7.51 -35.32 43.95
N SER A 190 -8.11 -34.54 44.85
CA SER A 190 -8.30 -33.09 44.65
C SER A 190 -7.03 -32.29 44.92
N THR A 191 -6.11 -32.85 45.71
CA THR A 191 -4.86 -32.22 46.13
C THR A 191 -3.62 -33.03 45.76
N ASN A 192 -3.79 -34.10 44.96
CA ASN A 192 -2.72 -35.04 44.59
C ASN A 192 -1.90 -35.52 45.81
N THR A 193 -2.61 -35.81 46.91
CA THR A 193 -2.01 -36.16 48.19
C THR A 193 -2.40 -37.57 48.60
N ILE A 194 -1.43 -38.37 49.04
CA ILE A 194 -1.68 -39.70 49.62
C ILE A 194 -1.64 -39.60 51.14
N GLN A 195 -2.71 -40.05 51.79
CA GLN A 195 -2.76 -40.20 53.24
C GLN A 195 -2.39 -41.64 53.57
N PHE A 196 -1.31 -41.83 54.31
CA PHE A 196 -0.86 -43.12 54.78
C PHE A 196 -1.00 -43.22 56.30
N GLN A 197 -1.53 -44.34 56.78
CA GLN A 197 -1.59 -44.70 58.18
C GLN A 197 -0.69 -45.92 58.38
N ALA A 198 0.42 -45.72 59.09
CA ALA A 198 1.32 -46.80 59.48
C ALA A 198 0.58 -47.79 60.39
N GLY A 199 0.87 -49.07 60.20
CA GLY A 199 0.34 -50.15 61.02
C GLY A 199 1.03 -50.26 62.38
N SER A 200 0.87 -51.41 63.02
CA SER A 200 1.43 -51.69 64.35
C SER A 200 2.77 -52.43 64.32
N GLU A 201 3.17 -52.93 63.15
CA GLU A 201 4.43 -53.63 62.94
C GLU A 201 5.51 -52.68 62.39
N VAL A 202 6.75 -52.89 62.81
CA VAL A 202 7.92 -52.22 62.21
C VAL A 202 8.32 -52.91 60.93
N GLY A 203 8.93 -52.16 60.02
CA GLY A 203 9.38 -52.66 58.74
C GLY A 203 9.06 -51.68 57.63
N VAL A 204 8.87 -52.20 56.42
CA VAL A 204 8.65 -51.38 55.23
C VAL A 204 7.26 -51.60 54.70
N SER A 205 6.60 -50.49 54.36
CA SER A 205 5.35 -50.50 53.62
C SER A 205 5.52 -49.75 52.30
N ARG A 206 5.13 -50.37 51.19
CA ARG A 206 5.14 -49.77 49.86
C ARG A 206 3.73 -49.40 49.43
N LEU A 207 3.60 -48.17 48.93
CA LEU A 207 2.40 -47.67 48.29
C LEU A 207 2.62 -47.61 46.80
N ILE A 208 1.73 -48.23 46.03
CA ILE A 208 1.75 -48.15 44.57
C ILE A 208 0.52 -47.37 44.14
N TYR A 209 0.75 -46.35 43.33
CA TYR A 209 -0.26 -45.39 42.91
C TYR A 209 -0.16 -45.13 41.42
N SER A 210 -1.26 -44.71 40.83
CA SER A 210 -1.31 -44.25 39.45
C SER A 210 -1.86 -42.85 39.36
N MET A 211 -1.53 -42.18 38.26
CA MET A 211 -2.04 -40.86 37.93
C MET A 211 -2.53 -40.87 36.50
N THR A 212 -3.75 -40.38 36.28
CA THR A 212 -4.36 -40.28 34.96
C THR A 212 -4.28 -38.85 34.43
N SER A 213 -4.03 -38.69 33.12
CA SER A 213 -4.01 -37.38 32.48
C SER A 213 -5.38 -36.72 32.58
N VAL A 214 -5.43 -35.39 32.61
CA VAL A 214 -6.71 -34.64 32.62
C VAL A 214 -7.61 -34.95 31.42
N GLU A 215 -7.03 -35.44 30.32
CA GLU A 215 -7.76 -35.85 29.12
C GLU A 215 -8.36 -37.25 29.26
N GLY A 216 -7.90 -38.05 30.24
CA GLY A 216 -8.36 -39.40 30.52
C GLY A 216 -7.69 -40.48 29.69
N ASN A 217 -6.70 -40.11 28.86
CA ASN A 217 -6.17 -40.98 27.80
C ASN A 217 -4.85 -41.65 28.18
N ASN A 218 -4.15 -41.17 29.21
CA ASN A 218 -2.82 -41.67 29.59
C ASN A 218 -2.73 -41.85 31.09
N VAL A 219 -2.06 -42.91 31.53
CA VAL A 219 -1.80 -43.21 32.94
C VAL A 219 -0.29 -43.23 33.16
N LYS A 220 0.15 -42.80 34.34
CA LYS A 220 1.51 -42.96 34.85
C LYS A 220 1.45 -43.69 36.18
N VAL A 221 2.45 -44.50 36.49
CA VAL A 221 2.55 -45.25 37.74
C VAL A 221 3.73 -44.75 38.56
N GLY A 222 3.56 -44.69 39.87
CA GLY A 222 4.63 -44.39 40.83
C GLY A 222 4.52 -45.28 42.05
N TYR A 223 5.57 -45.28 42.87
CA TYR A 223 5.53 -45.92 44.17
C TYR A 223 6.24 -45.10 45.23
N ILE A 224 5.82 -45.30 46.48
CA ILE A 224 6.37 -44.68 47.67
C ILE A 224 6.76 -45.78 48.65
N ASP A 225 8.02 -45.82 49.02
CA ASP A 225 8.50 -46.71 50.07
C ASP A 225 8.54 -45.98 51.41
N ILE A 226 7.93 -46.59 52.42
CA ILE A 226 7.79 -46.00 53.75
C ILE A 226 8.44 -46.92 54.76
N ALA A 227 9.52 -46.46 55.38
CA ALA A 227 10.14 -47.17 56.49
C ALA A 227 9.43 -46.80 57.81
N VAL A 228 8.82 -47.80 58.45
CA VAL A 228 8.06 -47.69 59.71
C VAL A 228 8.90 -48.21 60.87
N SER A 229 9.18 -47.33 61.83
CA SER A 229 10.09 -47.60 62.95
C SER A 229 9.42 -47.43 64.32
N GLU A 230 10.04 -47.94 65.39
CA GLU A 230 9.47 -47.91 66.75
C GLU A 230 9.70 -46.58 67.52
N ARG A 231 10.79 -45.81 67.25
CA ARG A 231 11.16 -44.56 67.97
C ARG A 231 11.92 -43.56 67.07
N LEU A 232 11.58 -42.27 67.13
CA LEU A 232 12.18 -41.19 66.29
C LEU A 232 13.62 -40.73 66.67
N ASP A 233 14.07 -40.90 67.91
CA ASP A 233 15.34 -40.29 68.40
C ASP A 233 16.60 -41.17 68.21
N GLY A 234 16.52 -42.25 67.43
CA GLY A 234 17.63 -43.17 67.15
C GLY A 234 17.41 -43.98 65.87
N MET A 235 16.61 -43.47 64.93
CA MET A 235 16.36 -44.18 63.67
C MET A 235 17.60 -44.08 62.77
N PRO A 236 17.92 -45.15 62.02
CA PRO A 236 18.89 -45.03 60.94
C PRO A 236 18.42 -44.01 59.91
N THR A 237 19.37 -43.47 59.17
CA THR A 237 19.14 -42.54 58.06
C THR A 237 19.74 -43.13 56.79
N ALA A 238 19.09 -42.88 55.65
CA ALA A 238 19.54 -43.29 54.33
C ALA A 238 19.33 -42.11 53.36
N GLU A 239 20.25 -41.92 52.43
CA GLU A 239 20.24 -40.77 51.50
C GLU A 239 20.11 -41.21 50.04
N ASN A 240 19.29 -40.49 49.26
CA ASN A 240 19.21 -40.73 47.82
C ASN A 240 20.53 -40.31 47.13
N PHE A 241 21.06 -41.14 46.21
CA PHE A 241 22.30 -40.82 45.50
C PHE A 241 22.35 -41.36 44.07
N SER A 242 23.26 -40.84 43.26
CA SER A 242 23.57 -41.35 41.92
C SER A 242 24.67 -42.41 42.00
N GLY A 243 24.38 -43.61 41.53
CA GLY A 243 25.33 -44.71 41.45
C GLY A 243 26.16 -44.70 40.16
N PRO A 244 26.89 -45.80 39.87
CA PRO A 244 27.66 -45.95 38.64
C PRO A 244 26.85 -45.69 37.36
N GLU A 245 27.49 -44.97 36.44
CA GLU A 245 27.04 -44.73 35.07
C GLU A 245 27.78 -45.67 34.09
N ASP A 246 27.27 -45.80 32.87
CA ASP A 246 27.84 -46.61 31.78
C ASP A 246 27.98 -48.12 32.06
N LEU A 247 27.05 -48.70 32.82
CA LEU A 247 27.04 -50.13 33.06
C LEU A 247 26.73 -50.91 31.78
N LEU A 248 27.40 -52.03 31.55
CA LEU A 248 27.09 -52.88 30.40
C LEU A 248 25.80 -53.67 30.69
N PRO A 249 24.92 -53.87 29.70
CA PRO A 249 23.74 -54.70 29.88
C PRO A 249 24.11 -56.13 30.27
N GLU A 250 23.28 -56.74 31.11
CA GLU A 250 23.47 -58.06 31.72
C GLU A 250 24.72 -58.20 32.62
N SER A 251 25.49 -57.12 32.83
CA SER A 251 26.60 -57.14 33.79
C SER A 251 26.07 -57.06 35.21
N THR A 252 26.52 -57.98 36.06
CA THR A 252 26.24 -57.94 37.50
C THR A 252 27.34 -57.18 38.21
N ILE A 253 26.97 -56.09 38.89
CA ILE A 253 27.86 -55.30 39.74
C ILE A 253 27.42 -55.37 41.19
N THR A 254 28.32 -55.06 42.13
CA THR A 254 27.99 -54.89 43.54
C THR A 254 28.02 -53.41 43.90
N ILE A 255 26.92 -52.91 44.46
CA ILE A 255 26.78 -51.55 45.00
C ILE A 255 26.89 -51.63 46.52
N ASP A 256 27.66 -50.73 47.12
CA ASP A 256 27.78 -50.57 48.56
C ASP A 256 27.16 -49.23 48.97
N VAL A 257 26.21 -49.26 49.91
CA VAL A 257 25.53 -48.06 50.40
C VAL A 257 26.12 -47.53 51.70
N ALA A 258 27.21 -48.10 52.22
CA ALA A 258 27.78 -47.76 53.52
C ALA A 258 28.06 -46.26 53.74
N GLU A 259 28.44 -45.51 52.68
CA GLU A 259 28.71 -44.07 52.78
C GLU A 259 27.43 -43.21 52.77
N HIS A 260 26.27 -43.81 52.47
CA HIS A 260 24.97 -43.15 52.33
C HIS A 260 23.97 -43.52 53.44
N ILE A 261 24.44 -44.25 54.45
CA ILE A 261 23.63 -44.67 55.59
C ILE A 261 24.35 -44.32 56.89
N GLN A 262 23.60 -43.86 57.89
CA GLN A 262 24.15 -43.48 59.19
C GLN A 262 23.17 -43.79 60.30
N ASP A 263 23.69 -44.26 61.43
CA ASP A 263 22.94 -44.49 62.65
C ASP A 263 23.35 -43.46 63.72
N PRO A 264 22.42 -42.71 64.32
CA PRO A 264 22.72 -41.74 65.36
C PRO A 264 23.35 -42.34 66.63
N ASP A 265 23.03 -43.60 66.96
CA ASP A 265 23.50 -44.30 68.16
C ASP A 265 24.73 -45.18 67.87
N GLY A 266 25.11 -45.32 66.60
CA GLY A 266 26.26 -46.08 66.13
C GLY A 266 26.00 -47.58 66.10
N ASP A 267 24.72 -47.98 66.03
CA ASP A 267 24.34 -49.38 65.88
C ASP A 267 24.79 -49.96 64.52
N ILE A 268 24.88 -51.28 64.46
CA ILE A 268 25.26 -51.97 63.22
C ILE A 268 24.08 -51.90 62.27
N LEU A 269 24.34 -51.39 61.07
CA LEU A 269 23.35 -51.28 60.02
C LEU A 269 23.42 -52.47 59.08
N GLN A 270 22.25 -53.07 58.82
CA GLN A 270 22.09 -54.12 57.83
C GLN A 270 21.16 -53.65 56.71
N LEU A 271 21.58 -53.87 55.47
CA LEU A 271 20.71 -53.83 54.31
C LEU A 271 19.94 -55.15 54.23
N THR A 272 18.63 -55.11 54.46
CA THR A 272 17.78 -56.31 54.55
C THR A 272 17.01 -56.59 53.28
N GLU A 273 16.80 -55.57 52.46
CA GLU A 273 16.03 -55.67 51.23
C GLU A 273 16.51 -54.60 50.23
N VAL A 274 16.37 -54.91 48.95
CA VAL A 274 16.53 -53.98 47.83
C VAL A 274 15.43 -54.23 46.83
N TYR A 275 15.06 -53.17 46.10
CA TYR A 275 14.00 -53.26 45.13
C TYR A 275 14.27 -52.39 43.91
N SER A 276 14.04 -52.94 42.73
CA SER A 276 13.91 -52.18 41.50
C SER A 276 12.77 -52.74 40.67
N TYR A 277 12.07 -51.86 39.98
CA TYR A 277 10.87 -52.22 39.21
C TYR A 277 11.19 -53.02 37.93
N ASN A 278 12.35 -52.75 37.33
CA ASN A 278 12.73 -53.26 36.01
C ASN A 278 14.22 -53.68 35.94
N ALA A 279 14.87 -53.88 37.09
CA ALA A 279 16.22 -54.44 37.18
C ALA A 279 16.28 -55.61 38.18
N GLN A 280 17.25 -56.49 38.00
CA GLN A 280 17.54 -57.57 38.93
C GLN A 280 18.42 -57.03 40.06
N VAL A 281 17.92 -57.12 41.29
CA VAL A 281 18.64 -56.71 42.50
C VAL A 281 18.56 -57.80 43.56
N PHE A 282 19.67 -58.05 44.26
CA PHE A 282 19.74 -59.01 45.36
C PHE A 282 20.63 -58.46 46.47
N VAL A 283 20.23 -58.65 47.73
CA VAL A 283 21.09 -58.37 48.87
C VAL A 283 22.31 -59.29 48.79
N ALA A 284 23.52 -58.74 48.93
CA ALA A 284 24.75 -59.49 48.69
C ALA A 284 24.99 -60.61 49.72
N ASP A 285 24.63 -60.37 50.98
CA ASP A 285 24.60 -61.38 52.04
C ASP A 285 23.53 -61.04 53.08
N GLU A 286 22.37 -61.70 52.99
CA GLU A 286 21.23 -61.47 53.90
C GLU A 286 21.49 -61.97 55.34
N ASN A 287 22.47 -62.86 55.53
CA ASN A 287 22.76 -63.45 56.84
C ASN A 287 23.83 -62.69 57.63
N ASP A 288 24.57 -61.79 56.96
CA ASP A 288 25.54 -60.91 57.62
C ASP A 288 24.82 -59.65 58.15
N PRO A 289 24.71 -59.46 59.48
CA PRO A 289 24.04 -58.31 60.09
C PRO A 289 24.77 -56.98 59.87
N SER A 290 25.93 -56.99 59.20
CA SER A 290 26.66 -55.79 58.80
C SER A 290 26.74 -55.58 57.28
N ASN A 291 26.00 -56.39 56.50
CA ASN A 291 26.00 -56.25 55.05
C ASN A 291 25.32 -54.95 54.62
N THR A 292 26.07 -54.10 53.92
CA THR A 292 25.59 -52.84 53.32
C THR A 292 25.57 -52.91 51.79
N ARG A 293 25.66 -54.11 51.22
CA ARG A 293 25.88 -54.30 49.79
C ARG A 293 24.74 -55.06 49.13
N PHE A 294 24.50 -54.74 47.87
CA PHE A 294 23.58 -55.48 47.01
C PHE A 294 24.16 -55.61 45.61
N THR A 295 23.74 -56.64 44.88
CA THR A 295 24.08 -56.81 43.47
C THR A 295 23.01 -56.19 42.59
N PHE A 296 23.43 -55.55 41.49
CA PHE A 296 22.56 -55.00 40.47
C PHE A 296 22.94 -55.57 39.10
N SER A 297 21.93 -55.93 38.31
CA SER A 297 22.05 -56.23 36.88
C SER A 297 20.78 -55.77 36.17
N ALA A 298 20.93 -55.14 35.00
CA ALA A 298 19.80 -54.85 34.13
C ALA A 298 20.12 -55.34 32.73
N LYS A 299 19.15 -56.00 32.10
CA LYS A 299 19.26 -56.49 30.72
C LYS A 299 19.10 -55.37 29.70
N THR A 300 18.40 -54.30 30.09
CA THR A 300 18.10 -53.18 29.21
C THR A 300 18.95 -51.95 29.54
N PRO A 301 19.40 -51.20 28.53
CA PRO A 301 19.95 -49.87 28.70
C PRO A 301 18.92 -48.88 29.19
N GLY A 302 19.35 -47.94 30.03
CA GLY A 302 18.45 -46.96 30.62
C GLY A 302 18.89 -46.53 32.01
N SER A 303 18.05 -45.74 32.65
CA SER A 303 18.20 -45.35 34.05
C SER A 303 17.32 -46.22 34.93
N TYR A 304 17.89 -46.74 36.01
CA TYR A 304 17.23 -47.64 36.95
C TYR A 304 17.29 -47.04 38.34
N ASP A 305 16.15 -46.95 39.00
CA ASP A 305 16.05 -46.59 40.40
C ASP A 305 15.97 -47.87 41.25
N VAL A 306 16.83 -47.97 42.25
CA VAL A 306 16.86 -49.07 43.22
C VAL A 306 16.60 -48.50 44.60
N SER A 307 15.46 -48.85 45.21
CA SER A 307 15.23 -48.63 46.63
C SER A 307 16.06 -49.59 47.46
N TYR A 308 16.67 -49.10 48.53
CA TYR A 308 17.44 -49.91 49.46
C TYR A 308 16.98 -49.66 50.90
N TYR A 309 16.86 -50.74 51.66
CA TYR A 309 16.25 -50.74 52.99
C TYR A 309 17.27 -51.12 54.06
N VAL A 310 17.33 -50.33 55.12
CA VAL A 310 18.31 -50.50 56.18
C VAL A 310 17.66 -50.58 57.53
N THR A 311 18.12 -51.50 58.39
CA THR A 311 17.71 -51.60 59.79
C THR A 311 18.91 -51.53 60.73
N ASP A 312 18.66 -51.03 61.94
CA ASP A 312 19.58 -51.02 63.09
C ASP A 312 19.44 -52.26 63.99
N HIS A 313 18.53 -53.20 63.65
CA HIS A 313 18.12 -54.35 64.45
C HIS A 313 17.49 -54.04 65.82
N ASN A 314 17.26 -52.77 66.13
CA ASN A 314 16.69 -52.26 67.38
C ASN A 314 15.31 -51.60 67.15
N GLY A 315 14.67 -51.91 66.02
CA GLY A 315 13.33 -51.43 65.66
C GLY A 315 13.34 -50.15 64.82
N GLY A 316 14.51 -49.69 64.37
CA GLY A 316 14.70 -48.62 63.41
C GLY A 316 14.88 -49.15 61.98
N PHE A 317 14.29 -48.43 61.04
CA PHE A 317 14.31 -48.67 59.61
C PHE A 317 14.47 -47.36 58.84
N ALA A 318 15.23 -47.41 57.75
CA ALA A 318 15.41 -46.33 56.79
C ALA A 318 15.26 -46.85 55.37
N VAL A 319 14.84 -45.97 54.46
CA VAL A 319 14.73 -46.25 53.03
C VAL A 319 15.19 -45.05 52.22
N ALA A 320 15.91 -45.34 51.13
CA ALA A 320 16.30 -44.36 50.12
C ALA A 320 16.49 -45.05 48.76
N THR A 321 16.80 -44.27 47.73
CA THR A 321 16.94 -44.73 46.34
C THR A 321 18.33 -44.41 45.78
N VAL A 322 18.93 -45.36 45.06
CA VAL A 322 20.09 -45.13 44.20
C VAL A 322 19.70 -45.21 42.72
N ARG A 323 20.13 -44.23 41.93
CA ARG A 323 19.92 -44.22 40.47
C ARG A 323 21.16 -44.71 39.72
N LEU A 324 21.00 -45.74 38.90
CA LEU A 324 22.05 -46.39 38.10
C LEU A 324 21.79 -46.18 36.61
N THR A 325 22.84 -46.12 35.79
CA THR A 325 22.69 -45.99 34.33
C THR A 325 23.39 -47.12 33.59
N VAL A 326 22.64 -47.82 32.75
CA VAL A 326 23.10 -48.90 31.88
C VAL A 326 23.21 -48.37 30.45
N ALA A 327 24.39 -48.49 29.85
CA ALA A 327 24.71 -48.01 28.50
C ALA A 327 24.12 -48.90 27.40
N GLU A 328 23.80 -48.29 26.25
CA GLU A 328 23.38 -49.02 25.04
C GLU A 328 24.42 -50.03 24.55
N LEU A 329 24.01 -51.27 24.25
CA LEU A 329 24.87 -52.22 23.54
C LEU A 329 25.15 -51.73 22.13
N ALA A 330 26.39 -51.91 21.65
CA ALA A 330 26.74 -51.61 20.27
C ALA A 330 25.96 -52.50 19.29
N LYS A 331 25.09 -51.89 18.48
CA LYS A 331 24.36 -52.58 17.40
C LYS A 331 25.34 -53.14 16.35
N PRO A 332 25.07 -54.31 15.76
CA PRO A 332 25.92 -54.87 14.72
C PRO A 332 25.81 -54.12 13.38
N TRP A 333 24.79 -53.28 13.21
CA TRP A 333 24.63 -52.40 12.05
C TRP A 333 24.84 -50.91 12.38
N GLN A 334 25.22 -50.16 11.35
CA GLN A 334 25.51 -48.74 11.41
C GLN A 334 24.90 -48.02 10.20
N ASP A 335 24.95 -46.69 10.18
CA ASP A 335 24.63 -45.91 8.99
C ASP A 335 25.40 -46.41 7.76
N ILE A 336 24.71 -46.50 6.63
CA ILE A 336 25.34 -46.81 5.35
C ILE A 336 25.65 -45.51 4.62
N VAL A 337 26.90 -45.37 4.20
CA VAL A 337 27.35 -44.29 3.30
C VAL A 337 27.81 -44.92 1.99
N LEU A 338 27.09 -44.62 0.91
CA LEU A 338 27.41 -45.11 -0.42
C LEU A 338 28.61 -44.37 -1.03
N ALA A 339 29.16 -44.87 -2.14
CA ALA A 339 30.31 -44.27 -2.82
C ALA A 339 30.08 -42.84 -3.33
N ASN A 340 28.83 -42.47 -3.62
CA ASN A 340 28.39 -41.10 -3.94
C ASN A 340 28.15 -40.24 -2.67
N SER A 341 28.64 -40.69 -1.52
CA SER A 341 28.45 -40.07 -0.20
C SER A 341 26.99 -39.96 0.28
N GLN A 342 26.05 -40.60 -0.42
CA GLN A 342 24.65 -40.69 0.03
C GLN A 342 24.61 -41.50 1.33
N ARG A 343 24.05 -40.90 2.38
CA ARG A 343 23.93 -41.51 3.72
C ARG A 343 22.51 -41.97 3.96
N TYR A 344 22.38 -43.18 4.48
CA TYR A 344 21.15 -43.79 4.99
C TYR A 344 21.35 -44.16 6.46
N THR A 345 20.37 -43.84 7.31
CA THR A 345 20.48 -44.12 8.74
C THR A 345 20.24 -45.57 9.06
N ALA A 346 21.00 -46.10 10.01
CA ALA A 346 20.72 -47.40 10.62
C ALA A 346 19.24 -47.50 11.06
N PRO A 347 18.57 -48.65 10.82
CA PRO A 347 17.27 -48.94 11.41
C PRO A 347 17.29 -48.90 12.94
N TRP A 348 16.15 -48.58 13.52
CA TRP A 348 15.97 -48.53 14.96
C TRP A 348 15.67 -49.91 15.52
N GLU A 349 16.44 -50.28 16.53
CA GLU A 349 16.16 -51.38 17.44
C GLU A 349 15.34 -50.81 18.61
N GLU A 350 14.48 -51.63 19.21
CA GLU A 350 13.49 -51.28 20.24
C GLU A 350 14.11 -50.46 21.37
N GLN A 351 15.17 -50.99 21.96
CA GLN A 351 15.79 -50.41 23.13
C GLN A 351 16.34 -48.99 22.87
N SER A 352 16.96 -48.74 21.70
CA SER A 352 17.37 -47.37 21.37
C SER A 352 16.20 -46.46 20.98
N ALA A 353 15.12 -47.02 20.43
CA ALA A 353 13.92 -46.26 20.14
C ALA A 353 13.27 -45.79 21.44
N ASP A 354 13.21 -46.64 22.46
CA ASP A 354 12.68 -46.34 23.79
C ASP A 354 13.49 -45.26 24.52
N VAL A 355 14.83 -45.40 24.53
CA VAL A 355 15.73 -44.39 25.09
C VAL A 355 15.57 -43.05 24.37
N SER A 356 15.38 -43.09 23.04
CA SER A 356 15.16 -41.90 22.21
C SER A 356 13.70 -41.41 22.23
N GLN A 357 12.82 -42.04 23.01
CA GLN A 357 11.40 -41.74 23.12
C GLN A 357 10.69 -41.67 21.76
N LEU A 358 11.06 -42.57 20.85
CA LEU A 358 10.49 -42.64 19.52
C LEU A 358 9.18 -43.41 19.52
N TYR A 359 8.19 -42.86 18.83
CA TYR A 359 6.90 -43.52 18.62
C TYR A 359 7.01 -44.53 17.46
N TYR A 360 6.70 -45.80 17.71
CA TYR A 360 6.64 -46.87 16.71
C TYR A 360 5.36 -47.72 16.88
N GLN A 361 4.94 -48.44 15.85
CA GLN A 361 3.64 -49.13 15.74
C GLN A 361 3.75 -50.66 15.86
N GLY A 362 4.96 -51.22 15.85
CA GLY A 362 5.19 -52.64 16.00
C GLY A 362 6.66 -52.99 16.13
N ILE A 363 6.93 -54.25 16.40
CA ILE A 363 8.28 -54.82 16.56
C ILE A 363 8.32 -56.16 15.81
N GLU A 364 9.46 -56.46 15.20
CA GLU A 364 9.77 -57.79 14.65
C GLU A 364 11.17 -58.23 15.10
N THR A 365 11.29 -59.45 15.60
CA THR A 365 12.57 -59.98 16.10
C THR A 365 13.39 -60.61 14.97
N GLU A 366 14.67 -60.26 14.87
CA GLU A 366 15.61 -60.84 13.91
C GLU A 366 16.92 -61.30 14.57
N ALA A 367 17.33 -62.54 14.28
CA ALA A 367 18.59 -63.08 14.77
C ALA A 367 19.77 -62.63 13.88
N ILE A 368 20.61 -61.73 14.39
CA ILE A 368 21.80 -61.21 13.70
C ILE A 368 23.05 -61.71 14.41
N ASN A 369 23.88 -62.51 13.72
CA ASN A 369 25.06 -63.19 14.28
C ASN A 369 24.76 -64.07 15.52
N GLY A 370 23.56 -64.64 15.60
CA GLY A 370 23.13 -65.52 16.69
C GLY A 370 22.65 -64.80 17.95
N THR A 371 22.47 -63.47 17.88
CA THR A 371 21.80 -62.66 18.91
C THR A 371 20.49 -62.13 18.33
N ASP A 372 19.40 -62.26 19.09
CA ASP A 372 18.09 -61.75 18.70
C ASP A 372 18.03 -60.24 18.95
N TYR A 373 17.54 -59.48 17.96
CA TYR A 373 17.31 -58.04 18.05
C TYR A 373 15.86 -57.71 17.69
N ASP A 374 15.24 -56.85 18.48
CA ASP A 374 13.86 -56.40 18.28
C ASP A 374 13.85 -55.13 17.42
N ILE A 375 13.36 -55.24 16.18
CA ILE A 375 13.41 -54.16 15.19
C ILE A 375 12.10 -53.40 15.18
N THR A 376 12.17 -52.09 15.39
CA THR A 376 10.98 -51.24 15.42
C THR A 376 10.39 -50.99 14.03
N LEU A 377 9.06 -51.00 13.97
CA LEU A 377 8.27 -50.78 12.77
C LEU A 377 7.42 -49.53 12.93
N PHE A 378 7.38 -48.71 11.89
CA PHE A 378 6.68 -47.43 11.84
C PHE A 378 5.61 -47.47 10.76
N ASP A 379 4.47 -46.82 10.96
CA ASP A 379 3.58 -46.43 9.88
C ASP A 379 4.26 -45.37 9.00
N HIS A 380 3.72 -45.10 7.81
CA HIS A 380 4.36 -44.22 6.84
C HIS A 380 4.49 -42.76 7.34
N ASN A 381 3.49 -42.24 8.05
CA ASN A 381 3.50 -40.85 8.52
C ASN A 381 4.49 -40.69 9.67
N THR A 382 4.53 -41.66 10.57
CA THR A 382 5.48 -41.72 11.68
C THR A 382 6.91 -41.87 11.15
N ALA A 383 7.15 -42.75 10.17
CA ALA A 383 8.45 -42.89 9.50
C ALA A 383 8.92 -41.60 8.81
N SER A 384 8.03 -40.90 8.11
CA SER A 384 8.31 -39.62 7.48
C SER A 384 8.68 -38.54 8.52
N SER A 385 7.89 -38.45 9.59
CA SER A 385 8.10 -37.48 10.69
C SER A 385 9.39 -37.75 11.44
N LEU A 386 9.71 -39.03 11.68
CA LEU A 386 10.98 -39.47 12.26
C LEU A 386 12.16 -38.96 11.43
N CYS A 387 12.13 -39.15 10.11
CA CYS A 387 13.21 -38.67 9.26
C CYS A 387 13.34 -37.14 9.27
N LEU A 388 12.23 -36.43 9.21
CA LEU A 388 12.23 -34.96 9.27
C LEU A 388 12.79 -34.43 10.61
N SER A 389 12.49 -35.09 11.73
CA SER A 389 13.01 -34.73 13.06
C SER A 389 14.54 -34.83 13.14
N ARG A 390 15.14 -35.72 12.33
CA ARG A 390 16.59 -35.91 12.20
C ARG A 390 17.23 -34.99 11.17
N GLY A 391 16.46 -34.06 10.59
CA GLY A 391 16.89 -33.22 9.48
C GLY A 391 17.12 -34.00 8.18
N MET A 392 16.53 -35.17 8.06
CA MET A 392 16.64 -36.08 6.92
C MET A 392 15.25 -36.28 6.27
N VAL A 393 15.16 -37.14 5.26
CA VAL A 393 13.88 -37.45 4.61
C VAL A 393 13.70 -38.95 4.45
N LEU A 394 12.45 -39.38 4.33
CA LEU A 394 12.16 -40.77 3.95
C LEU A 394 12.62 -40.98 2.49
N PRO A 395 13.39 -42.04 2.19
CA PRO A 395 13.95 -42.25 0.85
C PRO A 395 12.88 -42.54 -0.19
N THR A 396 13.10 -42.09 -1.42
CA THR A 396 12.28 -42.49 -2.57
C THR A 396 12.51 -43.96 -2.93
N SER A 397 11.60 -44.55 -3.70
CA SER A 397 11.79 -45.89 -4.25
C SER A 397 13.08 -46.01 -5.07
N GLU A 398 13.43 -45.02 -5.89
CA GLU A 398 14.70 -44.98 -6.64
C GLU A 398 15.92 -44.97 -5.70
N GLN A 399 15.85 -44.23 -4.59
CA GLN A 399 16.94 -44.19 -3.62
C GLN A 399 17.10 -45.52 -2.87
N MET A 400 16.00 -46.21 -2.56
CA MET A 400 16.07 -47.54 -1.95
C MET A 400 16.54 -48.61 -2.93
N GLU A 401 16.12 -48.56 -4.19
CA GLU A 401 16.64 -49.44 -5.25
C GLU A 401 18.14 -49.22 -5.48
N ALA A 402 18.62 -47.97 -5.42
CA ALA A 402 20.04 -47.64 -5.50
C ALA A 402 20.82 -48.20 -4.30
N LEU A 403 20.26 -48.12 -3.09
CA LEU A 403 20.84 -48.73 -1.88
C LEU A 403 20.94 -50.25 -2.05
N PHE A 404 19.86 -50.92 -2.46
CA PHE A 404 19.86 -52.36 -2.72
C PHE A 404 20.84 -52.75 -3.83
N THR A 405 20.92 -51.97 -4.91
CA THR A 405 21.88 -52.24 -6.01
C THR A 405 23.32 -52.13 -5.53
N ALA A 406 23.62 -51.17 -4.65
CA ALA A 406 24.95 -51.03 -4.06
C ALA A 406 25.26 -52.11 -3.02
N LYS A 407 24.24 -52.60 -2.31
CA LYS A 407 24.31 -53.58 -1.22
C LYS A 407 23.23 -54.67 -1.37
N PRO A 408 23.38 -55.62 -2.32
CA PRO A 408 22.32 -56.58 -2.66
C PRO A 408 22.10 -57.68 -1.61
N ASP A 409 23.04 -57.86 -0.68
CA ASP A 409 22.94 -58.77 0.47
C ASP A 409 23.21 -57.97 1.75
N ILE A 410 22.38 -56.94 1.96
CA ILE A 410 22.58 -55.93 3.02
C ILE A 410 22.56 -56.57 4.43
N ALA A 411 21.84 -57.68 4.60
CA ALA A 411 21.78 -58.45 5.83
C ALA A 411 23.13 -59.09 6.17
N SER A 412 23.84 -59.64 5.18
CA SER A 412 25.16 -60.24 5.41
C SER A 412 26.30 -59.23 5.37
N SER A 413 26.21 -58.19 4.53
CA SER A 413 27.31 -57.24 4.30
C SER A 413 27.37 -56.11 5.32
N ASP A 414 26.22 -55.64 5.80
CA ASP A 414 26.11 -54.46 6.68
C ASP A 414 25.25 -54.75 7.92
N HIS A 415 24.77 -55.99 8.07
CA HIS A 415 23.92 -56.43 9.20
C HIS A 415 22.60 -55.67 9.34
N TRP A 416 22.13 -55.00 8.28
CA TRP A 416 20.84 -54.33 8.33
C TRP A 416 19.71 -55.36 8.39
N PRO A 417 18.72 -55.18 9.27
CA PRO A 417 17.61 -56.11 9.40
C PRO A 417 16.78 -56.20 8.11
N VAL A 418 16.33 -57.40 7.78
CA VAL A 418 15.46 -57.69 6.61
C VAL A 418 14.19 -58.46 7.00
N VAL A 419 13.90 -58.57 8.30
CA VAL A 419 12.69 -59.21 8.83
C VAL A 419 11.38 -58.59 8.34
N ALA A 420 11.41 -57.30 7.99
CA ALA A 420 10.28 -56.58 7.41
C ALA A 420 10.70 -55.68 6.24
N ARG A 421 9.73 -55.24 5.44
CA ARG A 421 9.96 -54.30 4.32
C ARG A 421 10.30 -52.91 4.86
N TYR A 422 10.96 -52.11 4.03
CA TYR A 422 11.33 -50.72 4.32
C TYR A 422 10.40 -49.74 3.63
N TRP A 423 10.03 -48.69 4.34
CA TRP A 423 9.25 -47.61 3.78
C TRP A 423 9.98 -46.81 2.71
N THR A 424 9.23 -46.33 1.71
CA THR A 424 9.67 -45.30 0.77
C THR A 424 8.67 -44.15 0.77
N SER A 425 9.11 -42.95 0.38
CA SER A 425 8.24 -41.78 0.23
C SER A 425 7.39 -41.80 -1.05
N SER A 426 7.59 -42.78 -1.93
CA SER A 426 6.94 -42.85 -3.25
C SER A 426 5.50 -43.34 -3.14
N SER A 427 4.52 -42.47 -3.40
CA SER A 427 3.10 -42.81 -3.39
C SER A 427 2.63 -43.46 -4.72
N GLN A 428 1.76 -44.48 -4.64
CA GLN A 428 1.00 -44.98 -5.80
C GLN A 428 -0.47 -44.50 -5.83
N ALA A 429 -1.05 -44.23 -4.66
CA ALA A 429 -2.41 -43.70 -4.50
C ALA A 429 -2.52 -42.91 -3.17
N ALA A 430 -3.68 -42.29 -2.91
CA ALA A 430 -3.91 -41.32 -1.81
C ALA A 430 -3.68 -41.85 -0.37
N SER A 431 -3.35 -43.12 -0.19
CA SER A 431 -2.99 -43.73 1.11
C SER A 431 -2.19 -45.03 0.91
N SER A 432 -1.55 -45.17 -0.25
CA SER A 432 -0.79 -46.37 -0.65
C SER A 432 0.58 -45.95 -1.14
N TYR A 433 1.61 -46.45 -0.48
CA TYR A 433 3.01 -46.11 -0.74
C TYR A 433 3.79 -47.35 -1.17
N GLN A 434 4.90 -47.16 -1.86
CA GLN A 434 5.81 -48.25 -2.17
C GLN A 434 6.65 -48.61 -0.93
N ALA A 435 6.90 -49.89 -0.75
CA ALA A 435 7.82 -50.43 0.24
C ALA A 435 8.72 -51.46 -0.44
N ILE A 436 9.99 -51.49 -0.05
CA ILE A 436 10.98 -52.42 -0.62
C ILE A 436 11.26 -53.55 0.37
N ASP A 437 11.30 -54.77 -0.12
CA ASP A 437 11.90 -55.89 0.60
C ASP A 437 13.41 -55.90 0.34
N MET A 438 14.21 -55.61 1.37
CA MET A 438 15.66 -55.51 1.23
C MET A 438 16.37 -56.87 1.14
N SER A 439 15.66 -57.99 1.35
CA SER A 439 16.19 -59.35 1.09
C SER A 439 16.07 -59.75 -0.39
N THR A 440 15.05 -59.23 -1.09
CA THR A 440 14.76 -59.59 -2.49
C THR A 440 14.92 -58.44 -3.49
N GLY A 441 14.95 -57.20 -3.02
CA GLY A 441 14.92 -55.97 -3.82
C GLY A 441 13.55 -55.65 -4.42
N VAL A 442 12.49 -56.36 -4.04
CA VAL A 442 11.17 -56.23 -4.66
C VAL A 442 10.37 -55.08 -4.05
N LEU A 443 9.89 -54.16 -4.90
CA LEU A 443 8.95 -53.11 -4.52
C LEU A 443 7.50 -53.60 -4.57
N THR A 444 6.76 -53.33 -3.50
CA THR A 444 5.34 -53.67 -3.38
C THR A 444 4.56 -52.51 -2.76
N ALA A 445 3.27 -52.40 -3.08
CA ALA A 445 2.40 -51.39 -2.47
C ALA A 445 2.03 -51.80 -1.03
N SER A 446 1.94 -50.82 -0.14
CA SER A 446 1.52 -50.96 1.25
C SER A 446 0.58 -49.83 1.65
N SER A 447 -0.39 -50.14 2.51
CA SER A 447 -1.26 -49.14 3.14
C SER A 447 -0.45 -48.26 4.07
N SER A 448 -0.76 -46.96 4.15
CA SER A 448 0.00 -46.00 4.98
C SER A 448 0.07 -46.35 6.47
N ILE A 449 -0.87 -47.16 6.97
CA ILE A 449 -0.94 -47.60 8.38
C ILE A 449 -0.17 -48.90 8.65
N THR A 450 0.36 -49.57 7.62
CA THR A 450 1.09 -50.84 7.80
C THR A 450 2.44 -50.57 8.49
N PRO A 451 2.73 -51.17 9.65
CA PRO A 451 4.02 -50.99 10.32
C PRO A 451 5.14 -51.62 9.48
N LEU A 452 6.17 -50.85 9.12
CA LEU A 452 7.34 -51.28 8.34
C LEU A 452 8.62 -50.58 8.83
N ILE A 453 9.80 -51.08 8.44
CA ILE A 453 11.08 -50.51 8.88
C ILE A 453 11.30 -49.12 8.26
N ALA A 454 11.81 -48.18 9.05
CA ALA A 454 12.20 -46.85 8.58
C ALA A 454 13.72 -46.71 8.51
N THR A 455 14.21 -46.20 7.37
CA THR A 455 15.55 -45.61 7.23
C THR A 455 15.41 -44.23 6.63
N CYS A 456 16.31 -43.31 6.96
CA CYS A 456 16.28 -41.93 6.51
C CYS A 456 17.46 -41.64 5.61
N VAL A 457 17.23 -40.90 4.53
CA VAL A 457 18.24 -40.51 3.56
C VAL A 457 18.58 -39.03 3.67
N TYR A 458 19.87 -38.71 3.52
CA TYR A 458 20.32 -37.31 3.54
C TYR A 458 19.75 -36.53 2.33
N PRO A 459 19.03 -35.42 2.54
CA PRO A 459 18.38 -34.71 1.44
C PRO A 459 19.37 -33.92 0.57
N GLY A 460 20.59 -33.65 1.04
CA GLY A 460 21.58 -32.80 0.37
C GLY A 460 21.85 -31.51 1.13
N ASP A 461 22.86 -30.75 0.73
CA ASP A 461 23.26 -29.48 1.30
C ASP A 461 22.60 -28.31 0.54
N LEU A 462 21.92 -27.43 1.27
CA LEU A 462 21.42 -26.15 0.77
C LEU A 462 22.53 -25.09 0.87
N SER A 463 22.63 -24.24 -0.14
CA SER A 463 23.33 -22.96 -0.07
C SER A 463 22.44 -21.88 -0.70
N ALA A 464 22.58 -20.64 -0.24
CA ALA A 464 21.81 -19.50 -0.74
C ALA A 464 22.71 -18.28 -0.91
N GLN A 465 22.45 -17.50 -1.95
CA GLN A 465 23.17 -16.25 -2.24
C GLN A 465 22.29 -15.25 -2.99
N VAL A 466 22.57 -13.96 -2.83
CA VAL A 466 22.01 -12.92 -3.69
C VAL A 466 22.91 -12.73 -4.91
N ILE A 467 22.39 -13.00 -6.11
CA ILE A 467 23.14 -12.88 -7.38
C ILE A 467 22.89 -11.55 -8.10
N LYS A 468 21.82 -10.85 -7.74
CA LYS A 468 21.55 -9.46 -8.12
C LYS A 468 21.02 -8.73 -6.88
N ASP A 469 21.70 -7.65 -6.52
CA ASP A 469 21.46 -6.87 -5.30
C ASP A 469 21.34 -5.38 -5.66
N LYS A 470 20.80 -4.56 -4.75
CA LYS A 470 20.63 -3.11 -4.92
C LYS A 470 19.62 -2.74 -6.00
N ALA A 471 18.56 -3.53 -6.13
CA ALA A 471 17.42 -3.12 -6.91
C ALA A 471 16.77 -1.87 -6.33
N TYR A 472 16.28 -1.01 -7.22
CA TYR A 472 15.49 0.15 -6.83
C TYR A 472 14.14 -0.29 -6.24
N ILE A 473 13.63 0.46 -5.25
CA ILE A 473 12.29 0.24 -4.72
C ILE A 473 11.24 0.37 -5.83
N THR A 474 10.33 -0.61 -5.91
CA THR A 474 9.34 -0.64 -6.98
C THR A 474 8.02 -0.02 -6.53
N HIS A 475 7.53 0.92 -7.33
CA HIS A 475 6.20 1.49 -7.18
C HIS A 475 5.30 0.81 -8.22
N HIS A 476 4.69 -0.33 -7.85
CA HIS A 476 3.69 -1.05 -8.64
C HIS A 476 4.19 -1.92 -9.82
N GLY A 477 4.39 -3.22 -9.57
CA GLY A 477 4.03 -4.31 -10.47
C GLY A 477 4.98 -4.71 -11.61
N GLU A 478 5.75 -3.79 -12.18
CA GLU A 478 6.82 -4.10 -13.15
C GLU A 478 8.02 -3.20 -12.84
N GLY A 479 9.12 -3.77 -12.33
CA GLY A 479 10.25 -2.98 -11.89
C GLY A 479 11.52 -3.79 -11.67
N ASP A 480 12.54 -3.10 -11.17
CA ASP A 480 13.82 -3.68 -10.77
C ASP A 480 13.62 -4.65 -9.59
N PHE A 481 14.41 -5.73 -9.56
CA PHE A 481 14.29 -6.77 -8.54
C PHE A 481 15.67 -7.31 -8.18
N ASP A 482 15.82 -7.65 -6.92
CA ASP A 482 16.93 -8.47 -6.46
C ASP A 482 16.65 -9.93 -6.81
N GLN A 483 17.71 -10.70 -6.98
CA GLN A 483 17.61 -12.11 -7.35
C GLN A 483 18.34 -12.97 -6.33
N VAL A 484 17.57 -13.81 -5.64
CA VAL A 484 18.05 -14.77 -4.66
C VAL A 484 18.12 -16.13 -5.32
N GLN A 485 19.27 -16.78 -5.22
CA GLN A 485 19.52 -18.09 -5.78
C GLN A 485 19.85 -19.09 -4.68
N ALA A 486 19.13 -20.20 -4.68
CA ALA A 486 19.38 -21.36 -3.88
C ALA A 486 20.10 -22.42 -4.73
N LYS A 487 21.04 -23.15 -4.12
CA LYS A 487 21.69 -24.31 -4.73
C LYS A 487 21.61 -25.50 -3.79
N VAL A 488 21.13 -26.63 -4.29
CA VAL A 488 21.07 -27.91 -3.59
C VAL A 488 22.04 -28.89 -4.22
N VAL A 489 22.91 -29.47 -3.40
CA VAL A 489 23.90 -30.48 -3.83
C VAL A 489 23.84 -31.72 -2.94
N GLY A 490 24.22 -32.88 -3.47
CA GLY A 490 24.48 -34.07 -2.68
C GLY A 490 25.75 -33.91 -1.84
N LYS A 491 26.01 -34.88 -0.95
CA LYS A 491 27.22 -34.89 -0.11
C LYS A 491 28.53 -34.97 -0.91
N ASP A 492 28.48 -35.49 -2.13
CA ASP A 492 29.59 -35.52 -3.09
C ASP A 492 29.77 -34.19 -3.85
N GLY A 493 28.91 -33.20 -3.60
CA GLY A 493 28.88 -31.90 -4.28
C GLY A 493 28.16 -31.92 -5.63
N ALA A 494 27.59 -33.06 -6.05
CA ALA A 494 26.84 -33.14 -7.30
C ALA A 494 25.49 -32.40 -7.18
N PRO A 495 25.03 -31.67 -8.22
CA PRO A 495 23.76 -30.96 -8.17
C PRO A 495 22.57 -31.93 -8.10
N LEU A 496 21.61 -31.63 -7.22
CA LEU A 496 20.36 -32.39 -7.14
C LEU A 496 19.26 -31.68 -7.94
N ILE A 497 18.74 -32.36 -8.96
CA ILE A 497 17.66 -31.87 -9.83
C ILE A 497 16.28 -32.13 -9.23
N ASN A 498 15.29 -31.32 -9.59
CA ASN A 498 13.89 -31.44 -9.20
C ASN A 498 13.66 -31.45 -7.68
N GLN A 499 14.51 -30.76 -6.93
CA GLN A 499 14.34 -30.56 -5.50
C GLN A 499 13.48 -29.33 -5.26
N GLN A 500 12.43 -29.47 -4.45
CA GLN A 500 11.52 -28.37 -4.12
C GLN A 500 12.17 -27.47 -3.06
N VAL A 501 12.41 -26.22 -3.42
CA VAL A 501 12.99 -25.18 -2.54
C VAL A 501 11.98 -24.05 -2.38
N TYR A 502 11.91 -23.47 -1.19
CA TYR A 502 11.05 -22.33 -0.89
C TYR A 502 11.85 -21.09 -0.53
N ALA A 503 11.32 -19.91 -0.84
CA ALA A 503 11.87 -18.63 -0.40
C ALA A 503 10.77 -17.77 0.22
N TYR A 504 11.08 -17.15 1.35
CA TYR A 504 10.18 -16.28 2.09
C TYR A 504 10.94 -15.19 2.85
N ALA A 505 10.20 -14.26 3.46
CA ALA A 505 10.76 -13.22 4.31
C ALA A 505 9.74 -12.84 5.38
N ASP A 506 10.22 -12.36 6.53
CA ASP A 506 9.36 -11.87 7.61
C ASP A 506 8.80 -10.46 7.33
N SER A 507 9.40 -9.76 6.37
CA SER A 507 8.99 -8.42 5.99
C SER A 507 7.86 -8.46 4.96
N ARG A 508 6.72 -7.87 5.34
CA ARG A 508 5.59 -7.63 4.43
C ARG A 508 5.90 -6.63 3.31
N ALA A 509 7.05 -5.96 3.38
CA ALA A 509 7.50 -5.06 2.32
C ALA A 509 8.13 -5.80 1.14
N LEU A 510 8.46 -7.09 1.29
CA LEU A 510 8.99 -7.90 0.20
C LEU A 510 7.87 -8.60 -0.57
N HIS A 511 8.03 -8.66 -1.89
CA HIS A 511 7.18 -9.41 -2.79
C HIS A 511 8.02 -10.33 -3.66
N PHE A 512 7.71 -11.63 -3.62
CA PHE A 512 8.33 -12.66 -4.44
C PHE A 512 7.45 -12.95 -5.66
N ASP A 513 8.07 -13.15 -6.81
CA ASP A 513 7.37 -13.60 -8.02
C ASP A 513 6.76 -15.01 -7.84
N HIS A 514 7.46 -15.87 -7.11
CA HIS A 514 6.98 -17.15 -6.61
C HIS A 514 7.72 -17.54 -5.32
N GLN A 515 7.07 -18.29 -4.44
CA GLN A 515 7.64 -18.68 -3.14
C GLN A 515 8.22 -20.10 -3.15
N GLY A 516 8.01 -20.89 -4.21
CA GLY A 516 8.48 -22.26 -4.31
C GLY A 516 8.89 -22.61 -5.73
N SER A 517 10.06 -23.22 -5.89
CA SER A 517 10.65 -23.55 -7.18
C SER A 517 11.40 -24.88 -7.13
N LEU A 518 11.45 -25.59 -8.25
CA LEU A 518 12.23 -26.82 -8.39
C LEU A 518 13.66 -26.49 -8.85
N THR A 519 14.65 -27.19 -8.32
CA THR A 519 16.03 -27.06 -8.79
C THR A 519 16.20 -27.60 -10.22
N ASP A 520 16.99 -26.89 -11.02
CA ASP A 520 17.34 -27.30 -12.38
C ASP A 520 18.46 -28.36 -12.42
N ALA A 521 18.97 -28.68 -13.61
CA ALA A 521 20.05 -29.65 -13.79
C ALA A 521 21.40 -29.24 -13.15
N SER A 522 21.54 -27.97 -12.77
CA SER A 522 22.69 -27.45 -12.01
C SER A 522 22.42 -27.36 -10.51
N GLY A 523 21.25 -27.86 -10.06
CA GLY A 523 20.83 -27.83 -8.66
C GLY A 523 20.34 -26.46 -8.21
N LEU A 524 20.01 -25.56 -9.14
CA LEU A 524 19.68 -24.16 -8.83
C LEU A 524 18.18 -23.89 -8.85
N ALA A 525 17.70 -23.17 -7.83
CA ALA A 525 16.37 -22.56 -7.79
C ALA A 525 16.53 -21.04 -7.59
N THR A 526 15.80 -20.23 -8.35
CA THR A 526 16.00 -18.77 -8.38
C THR A 526 14.69 -18.03 -8.13
N PHE A 527 14.75 -17.00 -7.31
CA PHE A 527 13.59 -16.22 -6.84
C PHE A 527 13.86 -14.73 -7.10
N ASN A 528 12.90 -14.04 -7.71
CA ASN A 528 12.98 -12.60 -7.89
C ASN A 528 12.21 -11.93 -6.76
N VAL A 529 12.86 -11.00 -6.06
CA VAL A 529 12.31 -10.32 -4.91
C VAL A 529 12.36 -8.81 -5.12
N SER A 530 11.23 -8.16 -4.88
CA SER A 530 11.06 -6.71 -4.98
C SER A 530 10.61 -6.12 -3.64
N SER A 531 10.85 -4.83 -3.42
CA SER A 531 10.38 -4.14 -2.23
C SER A 531 9.80 -2.76 -2.51
N GLY A 532 8.73 -2.41 -1.80
CA GLY A 532 8.17 -1.05 -1.78
C GLY A 532 8.86 -0.11 -0.79
N THR A 533 9.88 -0.58 -0.05
CA THR A 533 10.62 0.23 0.93
C THR A 533 12.10 -0.04 0.84
N LYS A 534 12.94 0.98 1.08
CA LYS A 534 14.40 0.81 1.05
C LYS A 534 14.92 0.10 2.30
N GLY A 535 16.07 -0.52 2.16
CA GLY A 535 16.83 -1.10 3.26
C GLY A 535 17.24 -2.56 3.01
N PRO A 536 18.05 -3.11 3.92
CA PRO A 536 18.34 -4.53 3.95
C PRO A 536 17.11 -5.30 4.45
N PHE A 537 16.79 -6.41 3.78
CA PHE A 537 15.79 -7.36 4.24
C PHE A 537 16.35 -8.77 4.24
N ASN A 538 16.03 -9.49 5.31
CA ASN A 538 16.34 -10.89 5.44
C ASN A 538 15.40 -11.69 4.54
N VAL A 539 16.00 -12.49 3.66
CA VAL A 539 15.32 -13.47 2.83
C VAL A 539 15.77 -14.84 3.30
N PHE A 540 14.81 -15.70 3.60
CA PHE A 540 15.04 -17.06 4.03
C PHE A 540 14.77 -18.01 2.87
N VAL A 541 15.74 -18.88 2.60
CA VAL A 541 15.60 -19.98 1.66
C VAL A 541 15.50 -21.26 2.46
N ASN A 542 14.44 -22.04 2.22
CA ASN A 542 14.18 -23.30 2.92
C ASN A 542 14.21 -24.49 1.97
N TYR A 543 14.87 -25.55 2.43
CA TYR A 543 14.91 -26.87 1.82
C TYR A 543 14.83 -27.92 2.93
N TYR A 544 13.66 -28.55 3.08
CA TYR A 544 13.35 -29.45 4.20
C TYR A 544 13.64 -28.78 5.56
N SER A 545 14.53 -29.37 6.37
CA SER A 545 14.94 -28.87 7.67
C SER A 545 15.97 -27.74 7.60
N GLN A 546 16.54 -27.46 6.43
CA GLN A 546 17.56 -26.43 6.25
C GLN A 546 16.89 -25.10 5.89
N THR A 547 17.13 -24.08 6.71
CA THR A 547 16.78 -22.70 6.39
C THR A 547 18.04 -21.85 6.43
N LEU A 548 18.36 -21.18 5.31
CA LEU A 548 19.46 -20.24 5.22
C LEU A 548 18.94 -18.82 5.04
N GLU A 549 19.57 -17.89 5.74
CA GLU A 549 19.32 -16.47 5.64
C GLU A 549 20.29 -15.83 4.63
N THR A 550 19.76 -14.98 3.78
CA THR A 550 20.52 -14.05 2.94
C THR A 550 19.93 -12.65 3.07
N VAL A 551 20.68 -11.62 2.65
CA VAL A 551 20.24 -10.22 2.74
C VAL A 551 20.11 -9.64 1.35
N ALA A 552 18.89 -9.21 1.00
CA ALA A 552 18.59 -8.43 -0.21
C ALA A 552 18.50 -6.94 0.17
N ASN A 553 19.18 -6.06 -0.55
CA ASN A 553 19.25 -4.64 -0.23
C ASN A 553 18.52 -3.82 -1.29
N PHE A 554 17.49 -3.10 -0.90
CA PHE A 554 16.77 -2.20 -1.81
C PHE A 554 17.19 -0.75 -1.58
N ILE A 555 17.39 -0.01 -2.67
CA ILE A 555 17.79 1.40 -2.66
C ILE A 555 16.68 2.31 -3.17
N ASP A 556 16.69 3.58 -2.75
CA ASP A 556 15.72 4.55 -3.23
C ASP A 556 15.85 4.75 -4.74
N ASP A 557 14.72 4.78 -5.45
CA ASP A 557 14.67 5.23 -6.84
C ASP A 557 14.60 6.75 -6.88
N THR A 558 15.72 7.42 -7.16
CA THR A 558 15.76 8.89 -7.08
C THR A 558 15.36 9.53 -8.40
N LEU A 559 14.60 10.62 -8.31
CA LEU A 559 14.19 11.42 -9.47
C LEU A 559 15.41 12.12 -10.08
N THR A 560 15.68 11.87 -11.36
CA THR A 560 16.85 12.39 -12.09
C THR A 560 16.55 13.61 -12.94
N GLU A 561 15.38 13.64 -13.59
CA GLU A 561 14.99 14.70 -14.52
C GLU A 561 13.48 14.96 -14.45
N ILE A 562 13.08 16.22 -14.73
CA ILE A 562 11.67 16.60 -14.92
C ILE A 562 11.53 17.25 -16.29
N MET A 563 10.69 16.70 -17.15
CA MET A 563 10.32 17.31 -18.43
C MET A 563 8.93 17.95 -18.34
N VAL A 564 8.86 19.24 -18.66
CA VAL A 564 7.59 19.97 -18.76
C VAL A 564 7.17 20.07 -20.22
N SER A 565 5.93 19.73 -20.52
CA SER A 565 5.34 19.82 -21.87
C SER A 565 3.93 20.42 -21.84
N GLY A 566 3.46 20.93 -22.97
CA GLY A 566 2.15 21.54 -23.11
C GLY A 566 2.11 22.67 -24.14
N GLN A 567 0.99 23.40 -24.20
CA GLN A 567 0.80 24.49 -25.15
C GLN A 567 1.69 25.70 -24.82
N GLN A 568 2.56 26.08 -25.76
CA GLN A 568 3.57 27.15 -25.56
C GLN A 568 3.11 28.55 -26.02
N THR A 569 2.00 28.67 -26.73
CA THR A 569 1.48 29.97 -27.21
C THR A 569 0.02 30.14 -26.82
N LEU A 570 -0.27 31.23 -26.09
CA LEU A 570 -1.60 31.63 -25.67
C LEU A 570 -1.89 33.05 -26.12
N TYR A 571 -3.17 33.39 -26.30
CA TYR A 571 -3.60 34.79 -26.39
C TYR A 571 -3.90 35.32 -24.99
N GLN A 572 -3.76 36.63 -24.79
CA GLN A 572 -4.10 37.27 -23.51
C GLN A 572 -5.55 36.93 -23.12
N GLY A 573 -5.75 36.48 -21.87
CA GLY A 573 -7.02 35.97 -21.34
C GLY A 573 -7.24 34.46 -21.51
N GLY A 574 -6.40 33.76 -22.29
CA GLY A 574 -6.48 32.32 -22.50
C GLY A 574 -5.83 31.49 -21.38
N SER A 575 -6.15 30.20 -21.35
CA SER A 575 -5.62 29.23 -20.40
C SER A 575 -5.26 27.90 -21.08
N ALA A 576 -4.37 27.12 -20.46
CA ALA A 576 -4.01 25.77 -20.88
C ALA A 576 -3.49 24.95 -19.70
N SER A 577 -3.40 23.63 -19.84
CA SER A 577 -2.77 22.74 -18.86
C SER A 577 -1.40 22.29 -19.35
N LEU A 578 -0.42 22.26 -18.45
CA LEU A 578 0.90 21.69 -18.67
C LEU A 578 1.01 20.32 -17.99
N GLN A 579 1.91 19.48 -18.49
CA GLN A 579 2.24 18.19 -17.90
C GLN A 579 3.71 18.16 -17.47
N ALA A 580 4.01 17.59 -16.31
CA ALA A 580 5.37 17.31 -15.84
C ALA A 580 5.59 15.80 -15.74
N ILE A 581 6.53 15.28 -16.52
CA ILE A 581 6.96 13.87 -16.47
C ILE A 581 8.30 13.79 -15.76
N GLY A 582 8.36 13.00 -14.69
CA GLY A 582 9.58 12.74 -13.92
C GLY A 582 10.25 11.44 -14.37
N SER A 583 11.57 11.47 -14.61
CA SER A 583 12.38 10.30 -14.96
C SER A 583 13.27 9.89 -13.79
N TYR A 584 13.27 8.61 -13.43
CA TYR A 584 13.98 8.08 -12.26
C TYR A 584 15.23 7.28 -12.64
N GLN A 585 16.11 6.99 -11.66
CA GLN A 585 17.38 6.27 -11.89
C GLN A 585 17.20 4.86 -12.43
N SER A 586 16.10 4.19 -12.07
CA SER A 586 15.71 2.89 -12.62
C SER A 586 15.37 2.92 -14.11
N GLY A 587 15.16 4.10 -14.69
CA GLY A 587 14.58 4.29 -16.02
C GLY A 587 13.05 4.37 -16.03
N TYR A 588 12.40 4.19 -14.87
CA TYR A 588 10.97 4.44 -14.71
C TYR A 588 10.63 5.90 -14.96
N SER A 589 9.41 6.16 -15.44
CA SER A 589 8.89 7.52 -15.64
C SER A 589 7.44 7.62 -15.18
N GLU A 590 7.10 8.74 -14.55
CA GLU A 590 5.78 8.97 -13.95
C GLU A 590 5.27 10.38 -14.29
N ASP A 591 3.94 10.51 -14.41
CA ASP A 591 3.30 11.83 -14.41
C ASP A 591 3.26 12.40 -12.99
N ILE A 592 4.08 13.42 -12.77
CA ILE A 592 4.22 14.13 -11.49
C ILE A 592 3.57 15.52 -11.54
N THR A 593 2.68 15.78 -12.49
CA THR A 593 2.05 17.10 -12.71
C THR A 593 1.42 17.66 -11.42
N ASN A 594 0.64 16.84 -10.72
CA ASN A 594 -0.05 17.24 -9.49
C ASN A 594 0.84 17.18 -8.23
N GLN A 595 2.01 16.56 -8.33
CA GLN A 595 2.98 16.45 -7.23
C GLN A 595 4.01 17.60 -7.28
N SER A 596 4.18 18.20 -8.45
CA SER A 596 5.22 19.20 -8.71
C SER A 596 4.90 20.57 -8.13
N ASN A 597 5.94 21.24 -7.65
CA ASN A 597 5.90 22.67 -7.35
C ASN A 597 6.12 23.46 -8.64
N TRP A 598 5.05 24.08 -9.13
CA TRP A 598 5.04 24.90 -10.33
C TRP A 598 5.44 26.36 -10.03
N GLN A 599 6.24 26.94 -10.91
CA GLN A 599 6.66 28.33 -10.82
C GLN A 599 6.64 28.99 -12.19
N SER A 600 6.17 30.23 -12.24
CA SER A 600 6.35 31.12 -13.38
C SER A 600 7.46 32.11 -13.08
N SER A 601 8.38 32.28 -14.03
CA SER A 601 9.41 33.32 -13.99
C SER A 601 8.85 34.75 -14.02
N GLU A 602 7.63 34.93 -14.53
CA GLU A 602 6.94 36.22 -14.57
C GLU A 602 5.44 36.05 -14.35
N SER A 603 5.03 36.01 -13.08
CA SER A 603 3.63 35.79 -12.68
C SER A 603 2.66 36.86 -13.16
N SER A 604 3.14 38.08 -13.47
CA SER A 604 2.30 39.12 -14.06
C SER A 604 1.98 38.90 -15.55
N THR A 605 2.73 38.02 -16.22
CA THR A 605 2.53 37.63 -17.63
C THR A 605 1.77 36.31 -17.72
N VAL A 606 2.24 35.27 -17.03
CA VAL A 606 1.61 33.95 -16.97
C VAL A 606 1.57 33.49 -15.53
N THR A 607 0.39 33.15 -15.02
CA THR A 607 0.24 32.45 -13.72
C THR A 607 0.19 30.95 -13.96
N VAL A 608 0.62 30.16 -12.98
CA VAL A 608 0.51 28.69 -12.97
C VAL A 608 0.01 28.26 -11.60
N ASN A 609 -0.93 27.31 -11.53
CA ASN A 609 -1.42 26.73 -10.28
C ASN A 609 -0.72 25.38 -9.97
N GLN A 610 -1.10 24.75 -8.85
CA GLN A 610 -0.50 23.48 -8.42
C GLN A 610 -0.84 22.29 -9.34
N GLN A 611 -1.89 22.41 -10.16
CA GLN A 611 -2.31 21.39 -11.13
C GLN A 611 -1.64 21.58 -12.50
N GLY A 612 -0.67 22.50 -12.62
CA GLY A 612 -0.02 22.81 -13.89
C GLY A 612 -0.90 23.61 -14.86
N GLU A 613 -2.01 24.19 -14.41
CA GLU A 613 -2.85 25.04 -15.25
C GLU A 613 -2.30 26.46 -15.30
N ILE A 614 -2.13 26.97 -16.52
CA ILE A 614 -1.59 28.31 -16.78
C ILE A 614 -2.66 29.27 -17.27
N ASN A 615 -2.59 30.53 -16.84
CA ASN A 615 -3.43 31.63 -17.35
C ASN A 615 -2.56 32.76 -17.89
N ALA A 616 -2.84 33.18 -19.12
CA ALA A 616 -2.13 34.25 -19.82
C ALA A 616 -2.72 35.63 -19.47
N LEU A 617 -2.06 36.40 -18.61
CA LEU A 617 -2.57 37.66 -18.08
C LEU A 617 -2.15 38.89 -18.90
N LYS A 618 -0.90 38.90 -19.37
CA LYS A 618 -0.29 40.03 -20.07
C LYS A 618 0.56 39.55 -21.24
N VAL A 619 0.59 40.35 -22.32
CA VAL A 619 1.46 40.09 -23.48
C VAL A 619 2.92 40.10 -23.06
N GLY A 620 3.67 39.09 -23.50
CA GLY A 620 5.05 38.87 -23.10
C GLY A 620 5.45 37.41 -23.19
N MET A 621 6.57 37.07 -22.55
CA MET A 621 7.04 35.69 -22.41
C MET A 621 7.31 35.39 -20.95
N ALA A 622 6.98 34.17 -20.52
CA ALA A 622 7.31 33.67 -19.19
C ALA A 622 7.69 32.20 -19.30
N ALA A 623 8.84 31.82 -18.76
CA ALA A 623 9.17 30.42 -18.54
C ALA A 623 8.41 29.88 -17.34
N VAL A 624 7.76 28.73 -17.52
CA VAL A 624 7.08 27.98 -16.46
C VAL A 624 7.86 26.70 -16.20
N SER A 625 8.26 26.48 -14.94
CA SER A 625 9.07 25.34 -14.51
C SER A 625 8.37 24.55 -13.41
N ALA A 626 8.67 23.26 -13.34
CA ALA A 626 8.25 22.35 -12.29
C ALA A 626 9.47 21.89 -11.47
N SER A 627 9.26 21.62 -10.19
CA SER A 627 10.27 21.04 -9.31
C SER A 627 9.66 20.07 -8.31
N LEU A 628 10.37 18.97 -8.04
CA LEU A 628 9.95 17.94 -7.09
C LEU A 628 11.20 17.32 -6.46
N SER A 629 11.22 17.14 -5.14
CA SER A 629 12.29 16.46 -4.41
C SER A 629 13.72 16.94 -4.73
N GLY A 630 13.89 18.23 -5.04
CA GLY A 630 15.19 18.84 -5.39
C GLY A 630 15.56 18.77 -6.87
N ALA A 631 14.83 18.01 -7.70
CA ALA A 631 14.97 18.03 -9.15
C ALA A 631 14.20 19.22 -9.76
N HIS A 632 14.74 19.79 -10.83
CA HIS A 632 14.19 20.97 -11.52
C HIS A 632 14.07 20.71 -13.02
N SER A 633 12.96 21.13 -13.61
CA SER A 633 12.80 21.11 -15.07
C SER A 633 13.63 22.19 -15.77
N ASN A 634 13.85 22.03 -17.07
CA ASN A 634 14.48 23.02 -17.96
C ASN A 634 13.66 24.31 -18.20
N GLY A 635 12.40 24.36 -17.76
CA GLY A 635 11.49 25.50 -17.93
C GLY A 635 10.89 25.60 -19.34
N LEU A 636 9.57 25.53 -19.44
CA LEU A 636 8.82 25.66 -20.68
C LEU A 636 8.51 27.13 -20.97
N LEU A 637 9.03 27.68 -22.06
CA LEU A 637 8.78 29.08 -22.43
C LEU A 637 7.36 29.27 -23.01
N ILE A 638 6.53 30.03 -22.32
CA ILE A 638 5.18 30.40 -22.76
C ILE A 638 5.21 31.80 -23.37
N THR A 639 4.69 31.93 -24.59
CA THR A 639 4.52 33.20 -25.29
C THR A 639 3.06 33.64 -25.28
N VAL A 640 2.78 34.78 -24.67
CA VAL A 640 1.46 35.41 -24.66
C VAL A 640 1.38 36.44 -25.78
N LYS A 641 0.49 36.18 -26.75
CA LYS A 641 0.18 37.08 -27.86
C LYS A 641 -0.98 38.02 -27.51
N PRO A 642 -1.01 39.23 -28.07
CA PRO A 642 -2.14 40.14 -27.91
C PRO A 642 -3.41 39.54 -28.53
N LEU A 643 -4.54 39.66 -27.83
CA LEU A 643 -5.84 39.21 -28.32
C LEU A 643 -6.44 40.26 -29.25
N LEU A 644 -7.04 39.86 -30.37
CA LEU A 644 -7.77 40.75 -31.27
C LEU A 644 -9.09 41.19 -30.60
N THR A 645 -9.27 42.49 -30.38
CA THR A 645 -10.44 43.01 -29.62
C THR A 645 -11.44 43.74 -30.49
N ALA A 646 -11.01 44.39 -31.57
CA ALA A 646 -11.92 45.12 -32.45
C ALA A 646 -11.37 45.27 -33.88
N LEU A 647 -12.28 45.47 -34.82
CA LEU A 647 -11.99 45.92 -36.19
C LEU A 647 -12.70 47.25 -36.42
N VAL A 648 -11.96 48.27 -36.83
CA VAL A 648 -12.50 49.59 -37.20
C VAL A 648 -12.37 49.77 -38.70
N VAL A 649 -13.43 50.24 -39.36
CA VAL A 649 -13.44 50.57 -40.78
C VAL A 649 -13.68 52.05 -40.94
N GLU A 650 -12.78 52.75 -41.64
CA GLU A 650 -12.90 54.18 -41.91
C GLU A 650 -12.88 54.50 -43.42
N PRO A 651 -13.73 55.45 -43.89
CA PRO A 651 -14.82 56.05 -43.11
C PRO A 651 -15.96 55.04 -42.88
N ASP A 652 -16.67 55.20 -41.76
CA ASP A 652 -17.84 54.38 -41.38
C ASP A 652 -19.07 54.65 -42.29
N SER A 653 -19.06 55.81 -42.95
CA SER A 653 -20.03 56.24 -43.94
C SER A 653 -19.33 56.91 -45.12
N LEU A 654 -19.73 56.53 -46.34
CA LEU A 654 -19.04 56.94 -47.55
C LEU A 654 -20.04 57.34 -48.63
N GLU A 655 -20.12 58.64 -48.93
CA GLU A 655 -20.84 59.12 -50.11
C GLU A 655 -19.91 59.10 -51.34
N ILE A 656 -20.39 58.47 -52.42
CA ILE A 656 -19.62 58.24 -53.63
C ILE A 656 -20.47 58.47 -54.87
N LYS A 657 -19.93 59.17 -55.88
CA LYS A 657 -20.63 59.32 -57.16
C LYS A 657 -20.67 57.98 -57.90
N VAL A 658 -21.78 57.68 -58.57
CA VAL A 658 -21.84 56.53 -59.49
C VAL A 658 -20.72 56.64 -60.54
N GLY A 659 -19.91 55.59 -60.67
CA GLY A 659 -18.73 55.51 -61.53
C GLY A 659 -17.40 55.80 -60.83
N ALA A 660 -17.40 56.50 -59.68
CA ALA A 660 -16.20 56.82 -58.91
C ALA A 660 -15.77 55.66 -57.99
N SER A 661 -14.54 55.73 -57.49
CA SER A 661 -14.00 54.78 -56.50
C SER A 661 -13.39 55.51 -55.31
N LYS A 662 -13.55 54.96 -54.11
CA LYS A 662 -12.96 55.47 -52.86
C LYS A 662 -12.51 54.29 -51.98
N GLN A 663 -11.51 54.51 -51.15
CA GLN A 663 -10.89 53.49 -50.31
C GLN A 663 -11.58 53.41 -48.94
N LEU A 664 -11.91 52.20 -48.49
CA LEU A 664 -12.15 51.92 -47.07
C LEU A 664 -10.86 51.38 -46.45
N VAL A 665 -10.57 51.78 -45.22
CA VAL A 665 -9.39 51.35 -44.48
C VAL A 665 -9.84 50.54 -43.27
N ALA A 666 -9.32 49.32 -43.12
CA ALA A 666 -9.59 48.49 -41.95
C ALA A 666 -8.37 48.45 -41.01
N THR A 667 -8.59 48.75 -39.74
CA THR A 667 -7.59 48.73 -38.66
C THR A 667 -8.04 47.78 -37.57
N ALA A 668 -7.22 46.76 -37.28
CA ALA A 668 -7.42 45.83 -36.18
C ALA A 668 -6.82 46.41 -34.89
N HIS A 669 -7.56 46.36 -33.79
CA HIS A 669 -7.11 46.75 -32.46
C HIS A 669 -6.96 45.53 -31.57
N TYR A 670 -5.91 45.51 -30.75
CA TYR A 670 -5.59 44.39 -29.88
C TYR A 670 -5.60 44.77 -28.40
N SER A 671 -5.64 43.76 -27.53
CA SER A 671 -5.77 43.88 -26.08
C SER A 671 -4.58 44.56 -25.39
N ASP A 672 -3.42 44.65 -26.04
CA ASP A 672 -2.26 45.41 -25.58
C ASP A 672 -2.30 46.90 -25.95
N GLY A 673 -3.39 47.35 -26.59
CA GLY A 673 -3.56 48.71 -27.07
C GLY A 673 -2.90 48.99 -28.42
N SER A 674 -2.22 48.00 -29.02
CA SER A 674 -1.65 48.14 -30.36
C SER A 674 -2.75 48.08 -31.43
N SER A 675 -2.42 48.64 -32.59
CA SER A 675 -3.28 48.61 -33.77
C SER A 675 -2.47 48.22 -35.00
N LYS A 676 -3.11 47.50 -35.93
CA LYS A 676 -2.49 47.09 -37.20
C LYS A 676 -3.42 47.38 -38.36
N LEU A 677 -2.87 47.98 -39.41
CA LEU A 677 -3.56 48.11 -40.69
C LEU A 677 -3.75 46.72 -41.31
N VAL A 678 -5.01 46.34 -41.56
CA VAL A 678 -5.37 45.00 -42.05
C VAL A 678 -6.22 45.03 -43.31
N THR A 679 -6.40 46.19 -43.95
CA THR A 679 -7.24 46.40 -45.15
C THR A 679 -7.09 45.30 -46.22
N ASN A 680 -5.87 44.90 -46.55
CA ASN A 680 -5.60 43.90 -47.60
C ASN A 680 -5.71 42.44 -47.11
N SER A 681 -5.94 42.24 -45.82
CA SER A 681 -6.16 40.94 -45.16
C SER A 681 -7.57 40.82 -44.57
N THR A 682 -8.43 41.81 -44.86
CA THR A 682 -9.84 41.83 -44.47
C THR A 682 -10.66 41.26 -45.61
N ASP A 683 -11.61 40.39 -45.28
CA ASP A 683 -12.60 39.89 -46.21
C ASP A 683 -13.72 40.92 -46.36
N TRP A 684 -13.82 41.50 -47.54
CA TRP A 684 -14.80 42.53 -47.87
C TRP A 684 -15.97 41.95 -48.65
N SER A 685 -17.19 42.34 -48.30
CA SER A 685 -18.39 42.00 -49.08
C SER A 685 -19.40 43.15 -49.08
N SER A 686 -20.27 43.16 -50.07
CA SER A 686 -21.29 44.19 -50.25
C SER A 686 -22.67 43.56 -50.21
N THR A 687 -23.61 44.17 -49.48
CA THR A 687 -25.02 43.71 -49.45
C THR A 687 -25.70 43.82 -50.82
N ASP A 688 -25.21 44.69 -51.71
CA ASP A 688 -25.72 44.86 -53.08
C ASP A 688 -24.59 45.30 -54.01
N SER A 689 -23.87 44.32 -54.56
CA SER A 689 -22.73 44.53 -55.46
C SER A 689 -23.10 45.17 -56.81
N ASN A 690 -24.40 45.28 -57.11
CA ASN A 690 -24.90 45.99 -58.30
C ASN A 690 -25.02 47.50 -58.06
N LYS A 691 -25.15 47.93 -56.80
CA LYS A 691 -25.16 49.35 -56.40
C LYS A 691 -23.80 49.86 -55.96
N ALA A 692 -23.07 49.10 -55.14
CA ALA A 692 -21.69 49.39 -54.76
C ALA A 692 -20.88 48.10 -54.68
N TYR A 693 -19.80 48.01 -55.45
CA TYR A 693 -18.87 46.88 -55.42
C TYR A 693 -17.65 47.23 -54.58
N VAL A 694 -17.19 46.31 -53.74
CA VAL A 694 -15.93 46.42 -52.99
C VAL A 694 -15.00 45.31 -53.45
N ASP A 695 -13.71 45.62 -53.66
CA ASP A 695 -12.69 44.62 -53.98
C ASP A 695 -11.97 44.10 -52.72
N SER A 696 -11.06 43.13 -52.90
CA SER A 696 -10.30 42.52 -51.80
C SER A 696 -9.30 43.48 -51.13
N ASN A 697 -9.06 44.65 -51.72
CA ASN A 697 -8.20 45.68 -51.13
C ASN A 697 -9.04 46.77 -50.43
N GLY A 698 -10.37 46.60 -50.30
CA GLY A 698 -11.26 47.57 -49.66
C GLY A 698 -11.59 48.78 -50.54
N VAL A 699 -11.34 48.74 -51.85
CA VAL A 699 -11.71 49.81 -52.77
C VAL A 699 -13.18 49.66 -53.17
N VAL A 700 -14.00 50.65 -52.84
CA VAL A 700 -15.43 50.68 -53.15
C VAL A 700 -15.68 51.48 -54.42
N LYS A 701 -16.39 50.91 -55.37
CA LYS A 701 -16.86 51.53 -56.62
C LYS A 701 -18.38 51.65 -56.64
N GLY A 702 -18.88 52.89 -56.77
CA GLY A 702 -20.31 53.15 -56.95
C GLY A 702 -20.76 52.74 -58.36
N LYS A 703 -21.85 51.98 -58.48
CA LYS A 703 -22.39 51.46 -59.75
C LYS A 703 -23.82 51.94 -60.04
N ALA A 704 -24.66 52.07 -59.03
CA ALA A 704 -26.02 52.57 -59.16
C ALA A 704 -26.47 53.22 -57.85
N ALA A 705 -27.31 54.25 -57.94
CA ALA A 705 -27.73 55.01 -56.76
C ALA A 705 -28.50 54.17 -55.73
N GLY A 706 -28.26 54.44 -54.44
CA GLY A 706 -28.93 53.77 -53.32
C GLY A 706 -28.10 53.77 -52.05
N THR A 707 -28.51 52.98 -51.06
CA THR A 707 -27.73 52.71 -49.84
C THR A 707 -27.29 51.25 -49.86
N VAL A 708 -26.01 51.01 -49.56
CA VAL A 708 -25.40 49.68 -49.52
C VAL A 708 -24.55 49.57 -48.27
N THR A 709 -24.60 48.43 -47.60
CA THR A 709 -23.70 48.15 -46.48
C THR A 709 -22.54 47.32 -46.98
N ILE A 710 -21.32 47.74 -46.67
CA ILE A 710 -20.10 46.98 -46.88
C ILE A 710 -19.75 46.28 -45.58
N HIS A 711 -19.61 44.96 -45.61
CA HIS A 711 -19.15 44.15 -44.49
C HIS A 711 -17.65 43.90 -44.61
N ALA A 712 -16.94 44.11 -43.51
CA ALA A 712 -15.55 43.78 -43.30
C ALA A 712 -15.46 42.69 -42.25
N SER A 713 -14.74 41.61 -42.56
CA SER A 713 -14.46 40.50 -41.64
C SER A 713 -12.95 40.29 -41.57
N PHE A 714 -12.38 40.13 -40.38
CA PHE A 714 -10.95 39.87 -40.20
C PHE A 714 -10.76 38.60 -39.36
N LYS A 715 -9.73 37.79 -39.70
CA LYS A 715 -9.42 36.50 -39.05
C LYS A 715 -10.61 35.54 -39.05
N ASP A 716 -11.09 35.16 -40.24
CA ASP A 716 -12.18 34.19 -40.42
C ASP A 716 -13.49 34.54 -39.68
N GLY A 717 -13.74 35.83 -39.44
CA GLY A 717 -14.97 36.30 -38.81
C GLY A 717 -14.92 36.49 -37.30
N GLU A 718 -13.76 36.36 -36.66
CA GLU A 718 -13.59 36.65 -35.22
C GLU A 718 -14.11 38.05 -34.85
N VAL A 719 -13.91 39.04 -35.72
CA VAL A 719 -14.47 40.39 -35.59
C VAL A 719 -14.98 40.88 -36.95
N THR A 720 -16.14 41.51 -36.93
CA THR A 720 -16.76 42.10 -38.12
C THR A 720 -17.13 43.56 -37.88
N GLN A 721 -17.10 44.35 -38.94
CA GLN A 721 -17.50 45.74 -38.92
C GLN A 721 -18.18 46.11 -40.23
N THR A 722 -19.00 47.16 -40.21
CA THR A 722 -19.70 47.63 -41.41
C THR A 722 -19.41 49.09 -41.70
N ALA A 723 -19.38 49.43 -42.99
CA ALA A 723 -19.44 50.81 -43.47
C ALA A 723 -20.65 50.98 -44.39
N THR A 724 -21.36 52.11 -44.27
CA THR A 724 -22.51 52.41 -45.12
C THR A 724 -22.08 53.27 -46.31
N VAL A 725 -22.39 52.83 -47.51
CA VAL A 725 -22.03 53.52 -48.76
C VAL A 725 -23.29 54.05 -49.41
N TYR A 726 -23.25 55.33 -49.82
CA TYR A 726 -24.32 56.00 -50.53
C TYR A 726 -23.85 56.36 -51.95
N PRO A 727 -24.03 55.46 -52.95
CA PRO A 727 -23.86 55.87 -54.33
C PRO A 727 -24.93 56.89 -54.74
N VAL A 728 -24.54 58.03 -55.32
CA VAL A 728 -25.48 59.07 -55.79
C VAL A 728 -25.23 59.46 -57.25
N ASN A 729 -26.29 59.83 -57.97
CA ASN A 729 -26.24 60.13 -59.41
C ASN A 729 -25.75 61.56 -59.72
N VAL A 730 -26.11 62.57 -58.92
CA VAL A 730 -25.70 63.99 -59.06
C VAL A 730 -25.87 64.70 -57.71
N PHE A 731 -24.99 65.66 -57.39
CA PHE A 731 -25.18 66.59 -56.27
C PHE A 731 -26.11 67.74 -56.69
N THR A 732 -26.93 68.31 -55.79
CA THR A 732 -27.83 69.43 -56.12
C THR A 732 -27.18 70.78 -55.78
N ASN A 733 -26.93 71.61 -56.79
CA ASN A 733 -26.27 72.90 -56.62
C ASN A 733 -27.20 73.91 -55.93
N GLN A 734 -26.66 74.77 -55.04
CA GLN A 734 -27.42 75.74 -54.23
C GLN A 734 -26.83 77.16 -54.33
N LEU A 735 -27.66 78.18 -54.08
CA LEU A 735 -27.24 79.58 -53.90
C LEU A 735 -27.60 80.09 -52.50
N ARG A 736 -26.71 80.90 -51.92
CA ARG A 736 -27.01 81.68 -50.72
C ARG A 736 -26.53 83.12 -50.84
N ILE A 737 -27.27 84.02 -50.22
CA ILE A 737 -26.96 85.45 -50.12
C ILE A 737 -26.75 85.83 -48.65
N SER A 738 -25.73 86.64 -48.36
CA SER A 738 -25.43 87.11 -47.00
C SER A 738 -25.09 88.61 -46.98
N PRO A 739 -25.70 89.42 -46.10
CA PRO A 739 -26.75 89.02 -45.15
C PRO A 739 -28.08 88.70 -45.87
N THR A 740 -28.98 87.96 -45.23
CA THR A 740 -30.33 87.66 -45.79
C THR A 740 -31.34 88.78 -45.50
N SER A 741 -31.01 89.67 -44.58
CA SER A 741 -31.73 90.92 -44.31
C SER A 741 -30.77 92.02 -43.85
N ALA A 742 -31.02 93.27 -44.21
CA ALA A 742 -30.25 94.41 -43.71
C ALA A 742 -31.15 95.60 -43.39
N SER A 743 -30.75 96.44 -42.43
CA SER A 743 -31.41 97.73 -42.17
C SER A 743 -30.39 98.85 -42.19
N VAL A 744 -30.68 99.91 -42.94
CA VAL A 744 -29.77 101.05 -43.14
C VAL A 744 -30.51 102.37 -43.04
N LEU A 745 -29.78 103.47 -42.79
CA LEU A 745 -30.34 104.81 -42.96
C LEU A 745 -30.39 105.20 -44.46
N PRO A 746 -31.33 106.07 -44.88
CA PRO A 746 -31.29 106.63 -46.24
C PRO A 746 -29.93 107.27 -46.55
N GLY A 747 -29.25 106.76 -47.57
CA GLY A 747 -27.90 107.16 -48.01
C GLY A 747 -26.76 106.21 -47.61
N GLU A 748 -27.00 105.25 -46.71
CA GLU A 748 -25.99 104.26 -46.31
C GLU A 748 -25.94 103.05 -47.25
N ARG A 749 -24.74 102.45 -47.34
CA ARG A 749 -24.42 101.33 -48.23
C ARG A 749 -24.44 100.01 -47.46
N GLN A 750 -25.07 98.99 -48.03
CA GLN A 750 -25.00 97.60 -47.60
C GLN A 750 -24.38 96.74 -48.70
N TYR A 751 -23.51 95.81 -48.30
CA TYR A 751 -22.93 94.82 -49.20
C TYR A 751 -23.52 93.44 -48.95
N PHE A 752 -23.89 92.76 -50.03
CA PHE A 752 -24.39 91.40 -50.08
C PHE A 752 -23.39 90.52 -50.83
N LYS A 753 -22.99 89.42 -50.20
CA LYS A 753 -22.19 88.35 -50.81
C LYS A 753 -23.13 87.29 -51.37
N LEU A 754 -22.94 86.91 -52.63
CA LEU A 754 -23.53 85.72 -53.25
C LEU A 754 -22.50 84.60 -53.31
N GLU A 755 -22.90 83.42 -52.86
CA GLU A 755 -22.09 82.20 -52.89
C GLU A 755 -22.88 81.05 -53.53
N TYR A 756 -22.16 80.19 -54.26
CA TYR A 756 -22.68 79.03 -54.98
C TYR A 756 -22.00 77.77 -54.44
N LEU A 757 -22.77 76.70 -54.23
CA LEU A 757 -22.25 75.40 -53.82
C LEU A 757 -21.79 74.64 -55.07
N ASP A 758 -20.49 74.39 -55.20
CA ASP A 758 -19.92 73.64 -56.32
C ASP A 758 -20.10 72.12 -56.17
N ASP A 759 -19.72 71.36 -57.21
CA ASP A 759 -19.86 69.91 -57.27
C ASP A 759 -19.01 69.17 -56.20
N ASP A 760 -18.03 69.86 -55.60
CA ASP A 760 -17.17 69.37 -54.52
C ASP A 760 -17.68 69.80 -53.12
N HIS A 761 -18.90 70.37 -53.05
CA HIS A 761 -19.58 70.89 -51.85
C HIS A 761 -18.88 72.06 -51.16
N ASN A 762 -18.12 72.85 -51.91
CA ASN A 762 -17.50 74.06 -51.39
C ASN A 762 -18.32 75.29 -51.77
N TRP A 763 -18.51 76.20 -50.81
CA TRP A 763 -19.14 77.49 -51.09
C TRP A 763 -18.12 78.41 -51.77
N VAL A 764 -18.33 78.64 -53.07
CA VAL A 764 -17.50 79.54 -53.86
C VAL A 764 -18.18 80.91 -54.01
N GLY A 765 -17.39 81.98 -53.84
CA GLY A 765 -17.90 83.35 -53.96
C GLY A 765 -18.18 83.73 -55.41
N VAL A 766 -19.44 84.05 -55.71
CA VAL A 766 -19.92 84.38 -57.08
C VAL A 766 -20.59 85.75 -57.15
N THR A 767 -20.23 86.66 -56.24
CA THR A 767 -20.87 87.98 -56.08
C THR A 767 -20.72 88.86 -57.33
N SER A 768 -19.53 88.93 -57.91
CA SER A 768 -19.24 89.67 -59.14
C SER A 768 -19.79 88.99 -60.40
N SER A 769 -19.95 87.67 -60.37
CA SER A 769 -20.43 86.87 -61.50
C SER A 769 -21.96 86.76 -61.55
N GLY A 770 -22.65 86.95 -60.42
CA GLY A 770 -24.10 86.97 -60.34
C GLY A 770 -24.74 88.13 -61.10
N THR A 771 -26.02 87.97 -61.44
CA THR A 771 -26.90 89.05 -61.89
C THR A 771 -27.77 89.50 -60.74
N TRP A 772 -27.90 90.81 -60.55
CA TRP A 772 -28.54 91.39 -59.38
C TRP A 772 -29.68 92.30 -59.81
N SER A 773 -30.78 92.26 -59.08
CA SER A 773 -31.88 93.21 -59.21
C SER A 773 -32.34 93.66 -57.83
N ASN A 774 -32.83 94.89 -57.75
CA ASN A 774 -33.33 95.49 -56.52
C ASN A 774 -34.71 96.11 -56.79
N SER A 775 -35.56 96.15 -55.76
CA SER A 775 -36.88 96.77 -55.80
C SER A 775 -37.19 97.52 -54.50
N GLY A 776 -38.20 98.38 -54.51
CA GLY A 776 -38.62 99.17 -53.35
C GLY A 776 -37.68 100.34 -53.06
N ALA A 777 -37.41 100.63 -51.77
CA ALA A 777 -36.63 101.78 -51.32
C ALA A 777 -35.10 101.61 -51.45
N THR A 778 -34.62 100.81 -52.41
CA THR A 778 -33.21 100.46 -52.59
C THR A 778 -32.72 100.81 -54.00
N TYR A 779 -31.45 101.19 -54.13
CA TYR A 779 -30.78 101.41 -55.41
C TYR A 779 -29.38 100.81 -55.39
N SER A 780 -28.93 100.21 -56.49
CA SER A 780 -27.62 99.58 -56.61
C SER A 780 -26.82 100.20 -57.75
N LYS A 781 -25.54 100.48 -57.51
CA LYS A 781 -24.59 100.98 -58.52
C LYS A 781 -23.61 99.88 -58.98
N ASN A 782 -23.27 98.94 -58.10
CA ASN A 782 -22.33 97.84 -58.34
C ASN A 782 -22.92 96.51 -57.87
N LYS A 783 -22.49 95.40 -58.47
CA LYS A 783 -22.99 94.04 -58.12
C LYS A 783 -22.72 93.72 -56.64
N GLY A 784 -23.76 93.34 -55.91
CA GLY A 784 -23.71 93.06 -54.47
C GLY A 784 -23.68 94.30 -53.58
N GLU A 785 -23.70 95.53 -54.11
CA GLU A 785 -23.74 96.77 -53.31
C GLU A 785 -25.10 97.45 -53.45
N VAL A 786 -25.79 97.69 -52.34
CA VAL A 786 -27.16 98.24 -52.32
C VAL A 786 -27.25 99.39 -51.32
N ILE A 787 -27.87 100.50 -51.72
CA ILE A 787 -27.99 101.74 -50.94
C ILE A 787 -29.47 101.99 -50.63
N GLY A 788 -29.79 102.40 -49.40
CA GLY A 788 -31.13 102.87 -49.04
C GLY A 788 -31.41 104.24 -49.66
N PHE A 789 -32.44 104.40 -50.48
CA PHE A 789 -32.73 105.64 -51.21
C PHE A 789 -33.87 106.48 -50.59
N GLY A 790 -34.59 105.93 -49.61
CA GLY A 790 -35.68 106.60 -48.88
C GLY A 790 -36.24 105.71 -47.77
N ASN A 791 -37.27 106.15 -47.04
CA ASN A 791 -37.90 105.30 -46.03
C ASN A 791 -38.83 104.27 -46.69
N GLY A 792 -38.60 102.98 -46.44
CA GLY A 792 -39.41 101.87 -46.92
C GLY A 792 -38.65 100.55 -47.03
N ASP A 793 -39.39 99.50 -47.36
CA ASP A 793 -38.83 98.16 -47.59
C ASP A 793 -38.35 98.01 -49.04
N GLY A 794 -37.34 97.18 -49.23
CA GLY A 794 -36.82 96.77 -50.53
C GLY A 794 -36.33 95.33 -50.50
N THR A 795 -36.20 94.75 -51.70
CA THR A 795 -35.73 93.38 -51.87
C THR A 795 -34.54 93.38 -52.83
N VAL A 796 -33.48 92.67 -52.45
CA VAL A 796 -32.29 92.44 -53.27
C VAL A 796 -32.33 91.01 -53.74
N THR A 797 -32.40 90.78 -55.05
CA THR A 797 -32.43 89.45 -55.65
C THR A 797 -31.19 89.22 -56.47
N ALA A 798 -30.55 88.07 -56.28
CA ALA A 798 -29.35 87.67 -56.97
C ALA A 798 -29.58 86.33 -57.69
N LYS A 799 -29.11 86.22 -58.93
CA LYS A 799 -29.22 85.01 -59.76
C LYS A 799 -27.87 84.60 -60.32
N TYR A 800 -27.60 83.30 -60.32
CA TYR A 800 -26.39 82.70 -60.88
C TYR A 800 -26.68 81.25 -61.31
N ASN A 801 -26.24 80.85 -62.51
CA ASN A 801 -26.48 79.52 -63.10
C ASN A 801 -27.94 79.03 -63.02
N GLY A 802 -28.92 79.91 -63.30
CA GLY A 802 -30.35 79.57 -63.33
C GLY A 802 -31.04 79.51 -61.96
N LEU A 803 -30.29 79.56 -60.86
CA LEU A 803 -30.81 79.65 -59.48
C LEU A 803 -31.02 81.12 -59.08
N SER A 804 -31.94 81.38 -58.14
CA SER A 804 -32.27 82.72 -57.64
C SER A 804 -32.40 82.71 -56.12
N VAL A 805 -31.85 83.73 -55.45
CA VAL A 805 -32.00 83.94 -54.01
C VAL A 805 -32.24 85.42 -53.72
N SER A 806 -33.01 85.73 -52.69
CA SER A 806 -33.35 87.11 -52.33
C SER A 806 -33.05 87.41 -50.87
N ALA A 807 -32.69 88.67 -50.60
CA ALA A 807 -32.52 89.25 -49.27
C ALA A 807 -33.45 90.46 -49.12
N SER A 808 -33.91 90.71 -47.89
CA SER A 808 -34.74 91.87 -47.57
C SER A 808 -33.87 93.05 -47.11
N MET A 809 -34.33 94.27 -47.34
CA MET A 809 -33.63 95.47 -46.88
C MET A 809 -34.63 96.53 -46.45
N VAL A 810 -34.48 97.03 -45.21
CA VAL A 810 -35.36 98.07 -44.66
C VAL A 810 -34.56 99.35 -44.50
N SER A 811 -34.92 100.39 -45.24
CA SER A 811 -34.33 101.71 -45.09
C SER A 811 -35.27 102.56 -44.25
N SER A 812 -34.88 102.95 -43.04
CA SER A 812 -35.77 103.72 -42.15
C SER A 812 -34.98 104.63 -41.20
N GLY A 813 -35.20 105.94 -41.26
CA GLY A 813 -34.61 106.92 -40.33
C GLY A 813 -34.63 108.36 -40.86
N ILE A 814 -34.10 109.30 -40.07
CA ILE A 814 -33.92 110.71 -40.45
C ILE A 814 -32.43 110.90 -40.82
N PRO A 815 -32.09 111.42 -42.01
CA PRO A 815 -30.69 111.66 -42.38
C PRO A 815 -30.04 112.66 -41.40
N PRO A 816 -28.80 112.40 -40.93
CA PRO A 816 -28.10 113.34 -40.06
C PRO A 816 -27.74 114.64 -40.80
N LEU A 817 -28.31 115.76 -40.33
CA LEU A 817 -27.92 117.11 -40.73
C LEU A 817 -26.72 117.57 -39.88
N HIS A 818 -25.58 117.72 -40.55
CA HIS A 818 -24.44 118.65 -40.31
C HIS A 818 -23.05 118.04 -40.04
N GLY A 819 -22.12 118.40 -40.93
CA GLY A 819 -20.69 118.65 -40.65
C GLY A 819 -19.90 118.94 -41.93
N PRO A 820 -18.96 119.91 -41.89
CA PRO A 820 -19.08 121.22 -42.54
C PRO A 820 -18.94 121.17 -44.07
N ALA A 821 -19.94 121.66 -44.80
CA ALA A 821 -19.71 122.10 -46.17
C ALA A 821 -18.96 123.44 -46.11
N THR A 822 -17.68 123.45 -46.47
CA THR A 822 -17.00 124.68 -46.89
C THR A 822 -17.65 125.13 -48.20
N TRP A 823 -18.49 126.15 -48.10
CA TRP A 823 -19.14 126.77 -49.22
C TRP A 823 -18.11 127.50 -50.09
N LYS A 824 -17.79 126.94 -51.26
CA LYS A 824 -17.09 127.67 -52.33
C LYS A 824 -18.13 128.27 -53.27
N LYS A 825 -17.89 129.51 -53.69
CA LYS A 825 -18.77 130.23 -54.62
C LYS A 825 -18.68 129.58 -56.03
N ALA A 826 -19.76 129.69 -56.80
CA ALA A 826 -19.93 129.05 -58.11
C ALA A 826 -18.91 129.48 -59.19
N ASP A 827 -18.14 130.53 -58.94
CA ASP A 827 -17.04 131.07 -59.74
C ASP A 827 -15.68 130.36 -59.53
N GLU A 828 -15.56 129.43 -58.57
CA GLU A 828 -14.34 128.60 -58.36
C GLU A 828 -14.41 127.18 -58.97
N VAL A 829 -15.56 126.73 -59.50
CA VAL A 829 -15.77 125.33 -59.94
C VAL A 829 -16.01 125.19 -61.47
N CYS A 830 -16.39 126.25 -62.17
CA CYS A 830 -16.50 126.26 -63.63
C CYS A 830 -15.75 127.47 -64.19
N LYS A 831 -14.50 127.27 -64.65
CA LYS A 831 -13.65 128.33 -65.23
C LYS A 831 -14.08 128.81 -66.62
N ASP A 832 -15.08 128.18 -67.26
CA ASP A 832 -15.50 128.52 -68.62
C ASP A 832 -17.04 128.70 -68.73
N TYR A 833 -17.55 129.82 -68.18
CA TYR A 833 -18.39 130.81 -68.90
C TYR A 833 -19.07 130.25 -70.20
N ASN A 834 -20.36 130.38 -70.54
CA ASN A 834 -21.20 131.56 -70.45
C ASN A 834 -22.41 131.48 -71.37
N GLY A 835 -23.54 132.07 -70.98
CA GLY A 835 -24.22 132.90 -71.96
C GLY A 835 -23.84 134.37 -71.72
N TYR A 836 -24.17 135.32 -72.58
CA TYR A 836 -23.87 136.76 -72.51
C TYR A 836 -24.98 137.66 -73.10
N TYR A 837 -25.70 138.50 -72.33
CA TYR A 837 -26.53 139.60 -72.86
C TYR A 837 -25.99 140.90 -72.27
N GLY A 838 -25.28 141.67 -73.09
CA GLY A 838 -24.65 142.95 -72.73
C GLY A 838 -25.66 144.12 -72.69
N PRO A 839 -25.25 145.33 -72.26
CA PRO A 839 -23.97 145.93 -72.64
C PRO A 839 -22.89 145.67 -71.58
N TYR A 840 -22.11 144.64 -71.90
CA TYR A 840 -20.76 144.27 -71.52
C TYR A 840 -20.19 144.91 -70.23
N SER A 841 -19.85 144.16 -69.19
CA SER A 841 -19.22 142.84 -69.22
C SER A 841 -20.15 141.72 -68.70
N GLY A 842 -21.02 141.24 -69.59
CA GLY A 842 -22.19 140.40 -69.34
C GLY A 842 -21.93 138.99 -68.84
N ASN A 843 -23.05 138.29 -68.60
CA ASN A 843 -23.26 136.84 -68.49
C ASN A 843 -24.77 136.49 -68.65
N LYS A 844 -25.25 136.11 -69.86
CA LYS A 844 -26.44 135.21 -69.98
C LYS A 844 -26.13 133.93 -69.18
N SER A 845 -27.15 133.18 -68.84
CA SER A 845 -27.24 131.77 -69.25
C SER A 845 -28.65 131.26 -68.94
N PRO A 846 -29.14 130.22 -69.62
CA PRO A 846 -29.44 130.25 -71.05
C PRO A 846 -30.83 129.66 -71.36
N THR A 847 -31.37 130.10 -72.49
CA THR A 847 -32.40 129.39 -73.26
C THR A 847 -31.92 128.00 -73.67
N GLY A 848 -32.75 126.99 -73.43
CA GLY A 848 -32.96 125.79 -74.26
C GLY A 848 -31.80 124.80 -74.45
N LEU A 849 -32.15 123.52 -74.34
CA LEU A 849 -31.99 122.47 -75.37
C LEU A 849 -31.52 121.10 -74.85
N THR A 850 -32.03 120.12 -75.59
CA THR A 850 -32.05 118.66 -75.44
C THR A 850 -30.74 117.94 -75.76
N HIS A 851 -30.53 116.77 -75.13
CA HIS A 851 -30.03 115.53 -75.75
C HIS A 851 -30.53 114.30 -74.96
N GLY A 852 -31.09 113.27 -75.63
CA GLY A 852 -31.40 111.95 -75.04
C GLY A 852 -32.87 111.53 -74.79
N GLY A 853 -33.87 112.36 -75.08
CA GLY A 853 -35.24 111.87 -75.33
C GLY A 853 -36.02 111.20 -74.18
N LYS A 854 -35.74 111.43 -72.90
CA LYS A 854 -36.66 111.04 -71.81
C LYS A 854 -36.77 112.09 -70.72
N VAL A 855 -37.99 112.58 -70.51
CA VAL A 855 -38.38 113.27 -69.28
C VAL A 855 -38.96 112.22 -68.35
N VAL A 856 -38.33 112.00 -67.19
CA VAL A 856 -38.96 111.34 -66.05
C VAL A 856 -39.21 112.44 -65.05
N HIS A 857 -40.48 112.72 -64.74
CA HIS A 857 -41.00 112.82 -63.38
C HIS A 857 -42.48 113.22 -63.42
N ASN A 858 -43.34 112.32 -62.95
CA ASN A 858 -44.46 112.70 -62.10
C ASN A 858 -44.43 111.75 -60.89
N HIS A 859 -44.22 112.37 -59.73
CA HIS A 859 -44.44 111.83 -58.41
C HIS A 859 -45.76 112.44 -57.94
N GLU A 860 -46.90 111.75 -58.06
CA GLU A 860 -48.12 112.00 -57.27
C GLU A 860 -49.26 111.01 -57.63
N ASN A 861 -49.60 110.12 -56.68
CA ASN A 861 -50.94 109.63 -56.29
C ASN A 861 -50.74 108.34 -55.44
N LYS A 862 -50.94 108.29 -54.12
CA LYS A 862 -52.00 108.92 -53.32
C LYS A 862 -51.48 109.41 -51.96
N HIS A 863 -51.91 110.62 -51.62
CA HIS A 863 -51.74 111.32 -50.36
C HIS A 863 -52.48 110.66 -49.18
N LEU A 864 -51.83 110.61 -48.01
CA LEU A 864 -52.42 111.15 -46.78
C LEU A 864 -51.84 112.56 -46.61
N TRP A 865 -52.73 113.53 -46.68
CA TRP A 865 -52.46 114.96 -46.75
C TRP A 865 -52.00 115.51 -45.40
N THR A 866 -51.08 116.48 -45.42
CA THR A 866 -51.37 117.81 -44.84
C THR A 866 -50.38 118.87 -45.32
N ASN A 867 -50.96 119.90 -45.96
CA ASN A 867 -50.48 121.27 -46.16
C ASN A 867 -49.38 121.54 -47.19
N TYR A 868 -49.81 121.61 -48.45
CA TYR A 868 -49.20 122.45 -49.47
C TYR A 868 -49.21 123.92 -49.05
N TYR A 869 -48.12 124.62 -49.35
CA TYR A 869 -48.09 126.08 -49.37
C TYR A 869 -47.69 126.53 -50.77
N VAL A 870 -48.69 126.93 -51.56
CA VAL A 870 -48.51 127.71 -52.78
C VAL A 870 -48.08 129.11 -52.35
N THR A 871 -46.95 129.61 -52.87
CA THR A 871 -46.56 131.02 -52.71
C THR A 871 -46.53 131.69 -54.08
N GLY A 872 -47.52 132.54 -54.35
CA GLY A 872 -47.50 133.52 -55.43
C GLY A 872 -47.17 134.90 -54.86
N THR A 873 -46.35 135.66 -55.56
CA THR A 873 -46.09 137.07 -55.26
C THR A 873 -46.84 137.97 -56.22
N ASN A 874 -47.74 138.79 -55.69
CA ASN A 874 -48.29 139.98 -56.34
C ASN A 874 -47.67 141.19 -55.64
N ASN A 875 -47.00 142.09 -56.36
CA ASN A 875 -46.36 143.29 -55.79
C ASN A 875 -45.44 143.05 -54.57
N GLY A 876 -44.65 141.97 -54.59
CA GLY A 876 -43.54 141.79 -53.65
C GLY A 876 -43.92 141.43 -52.21
N VAL A 877 -45.13 140.92 -51.96
CA VAL A 877 -45.53 140.37 -50.64
C VAL A 877 -45.92 138.90 -50.79
N THR A 878 -45.29 138.02 -50.01
CA THR A 878 -45.55 136.57 -50.01
C THR A 878 -46.73 136.24 -49.08
N TYR A 879 -47.79 135.67 -49.64
CA TYR A 879 -48.91 135.11 -48.88
C TYR A 879 -48.76 133.59 -48.79
N ILE A 880 -49.16 133.00 -47.67
CA ILE A 880 -49.14 131.56 -47.44
C ILE A 880 -50.55 131.10 -47.03
N GLU A 881 -51.13 130.09 -47.68
CA GLU A 881 -52.46 129.58 -47.33
C GLU A 881 -52.38 128.59 -46.15
N LYS A 882 -52.87 128.96 -44.97
CA LYS A 882 -52.90 128.10 -43.77
C LYS A 882 -54.34 127.92 -43.29
N ASN A 883 -54.85 126.69 -43.31
CA ASN A 883 -56.26 126.33 -43.02
C ASN A 883 -57.30 127.03 -43.92
N GLY A 884 -57.04 127.12 -45.24
CA GLY A 884 -57.95 127.73 -46.20
C GLY A 884 -58.05 129.27 -46.10
N LYS A 885 -57.12 129.90 -45.38
CA LYS A 885 -56.99 131.36 -45.30
C LYS A 885 -55.56 131.78 -45.62
N TRP A 886 -55.41 132.76 -46.50
CA TRP A 886 -54.13 133.38 -46.81
C TRP A 886 -53.67 134.25 -45.64
N VAL A 887 -52.63 133.81 -44.95
CA VAL A 887 -51.93 134.59 -43.93
C VAL A 887 -50.69 135.21 -44.55
N LYS A 888 -50.47 136.48 -44.24
CA LYS A 888 -49.26 137.21 -44.64
C LYS A 888 -48.05 136.52 -44.02
N GLY A 889 -47.22 135.90 -44.86
CA GLY A 889 -46.02 135.21 -44.40
C GLY A 889 -44.97 136.22 -43.94
N PRO A 890 -44.11 135.86 -42.96
CA PRO A 890 -42.98 136.70 -42.59
C PRO A 890 -42.12 137.00 -43.83
N ASN A 891 -41.71 138.26 -43.97
CA ASN A 891 -40.91 138.77 -45.09
C ASN A 891 -39.62 137.94 -45.23
N TYR A 892 -39.59 137.01 -46.20
CA TYR A 892 -38.36 136.34 -46.58
C TYR A 892 -37.63 137.16 -47.64
N ASP A 893 -36.39 137.49 -47.29
CA ASP A 893 -35.38 138.23 -48.04
C ASP A 893 -35.13 137.63 -49.45
N LYS A 894 -34.61 138.45 -50.37
CA LYS A 894 -34.36 138.28 -51.81
C LYS A 894 -33.38 137.15 -52.19
N SER A 895 -33.46 135.98 -51.57
CA SER A 895 -32.49 134.88 -51.75
C SER A 895 -33.09 133.50 -51.94
N THR A 896 -34.34 133.39 -52.40
CA THR A 896 -34.93 132.09 -52.77
C THR A 896 -34.38 131.63 -54.12
N LYS A 897 -33.24 130.94 -54.07
CA LYS A 897 -32.55 130.35 -55.23
C LYS A 897 -33.18 129.00 -55.57
N LEU A 898 -33.78 128.90 -56.76
CA LEU A 898 -34.02 127.63 -57.45
C LEU A 898 -32.68 127.09 -57.94
N TYR A 899 -32.27 125.91 -57.48
CA TYR A 899 -31.04 125.26 -57.92
C TYR A 899 -31.36 124.10 -58.88
N PHE A 900 -30.75 124.14 -60.05
CA PHE A 900 -30.70 123.06 -61.04
C PHE A 900 -29.31 122.39 -61.00
N HIS A 901 -29.21 121.13 -61.43
CA HIS A 901 -27.92 120.44 -61.65
C HIS A 901 -27.95 119.63 -62.96
N CYS A 902 -26.99 119.91 -63.85
CA CYS A 902 -26.64 119.26 -65.14
C CYS A 902 -25.13 119.49 -65.34
N PHE A 903 -24.26 118.68 -65.96
CA PHE A 903 -24.17 117.31 -66.49
C PHE A 903 -22.65 116.99 -66.55
N GLY A 904 -22.25 115.74 -66.82
CA GLY A 904 -20.87 115.44 -67.26
C GLY A 904 -20.65 113.98 -67.60
N GLU A 905 -20.78 113.63 -68.88
CA GLU A 905 -20.32 112.38 -69.49
C GLU A 905 -18.82 112.49 -69.79
N ASP A 906 -18.05 111.46 -69.44
CA ASP A 906 -16.89 111.02 -70.21
C ASP A 906 -17.03 109.51 -70.42
N THR A 907 -17.12 109.14 -71.68
CA THR A 907 -17.13 107.78 -72.22
C THR A 907 -15.72 107.24 -72.34
N GLU A 908 -15.45 106.00 -71.92
CA GLU A 908 -14.61 105.06 -72.69
C GLU A 908 -14.65 103.60 -72.16
N SER A 909 -15.02 102.70 -73.07
CA SER A 909 -14.61 101.29 -73.23
C SER A 909 -14.80 100.23 -72.12
N GLY A 910 -15.63 99.22 -72.41
CA GLY A 910 -15.15 97.82 -72.49
C GLY A 910 -15.59 96.80 -71.43
N VAL A 911 -16.45 95.85 -71.87
CA VAL A 911 -16.76 94.47 -71.38
C VAL A 911 -17.65 94.34 -70.15
#